data_AF-A0AAU3HK53-F1
#
_entry.id   AF-A0AAU3HK53-F1
#
_cell.length_a   1.000
_cell.length_b   1.000
_cell.length_c   1.000
_cell.angle_alpha   90.00
_cell.angle_beta   90.00
_cell.angle_gamma   90.00
#
_symmetry.space_group_name_H-M   'P 1'
#
loop_
_entity.id
_entity.type
_entity.pdbx_description
1 polymer ?
#
loop_
_entity_poly.entity_id
_entity_poly.type
_entity_poly.pdbx_seq_one_letter_code
_entity_poly.pdbx_strand_id
1 'polypeptide(L)'
;MTTTMIVTATTFASPASAADPLTPADRARCVELMRTGGPAVSRAAEVALTGSDADLREFLDTGYSEAVAHDSRAVVEQYQEIGGSNTRQAAEAALAGTPADVQRFLESGYEAPLALDLRVRAAQVMTVGGPQVKAATQRALTGTPEDLERFFFLELGNARMLDDRVRIGQIMTAGGPAVREAAQQALAGTDRDLRDFLVRGQHVARARDQEVSTLTQLVSQAKEAGEMAAEETEAAKNASAQAVEAARLAKAAAERAKAETEAARESAKRASSAAARAADAAARAADAARTAVGAARAANNAARLASNAAARAASAATLAGQAASRAFGAAANAATDATKAAAARTAAAEARQVAVNARKAADASLAAGNAAQAASGAASAAASAGNNAAAAATAAAAAGNYSNVAAAEAARARAAAAAAQRNAAAATRAANAAERFALKSAQAARQAYQAALDAAKHAEAAAVAADDAAAHAGEAATAAARATAAATAATTAANTATEAANQAVQVEEDARLADAERLADQTEEGKADAAEARVAEQERLDRAAADAAEEARLDEQTRQWLAEASAPGASSEVVLSSGRRAAARLMTTGGDWTRAAAGAALAGSEADLRSFLATGREAAAEEDDRMKVRHIAATADKPALKTAAETALTGSHDTVVTFLETREYPGKDTDDRIRIGQLMTAGGTQMKAAGQAALNGTPADRHEFLTTGQYAAAELDDRVRVGQIMTAGGPEVKSMAQIALTGPRSYLKDFLTDGQFRAQRRDAETATHIARVRGLVSEALRYAADARRDAAEAQRVAAVARKAAQDAARYAEQAATAASQAAGYADQARTSAQQAAASAVQAAASAQVARDAAAAAQRDAQAAARSAATADAAAARAASYADAAQRAAAQARASALAAGKSAQEAAADALAALDAAVRLQREEQSRGGPEQSPWEVPVPGQDPPRDPPFRLGNQLLGNNLLAQAAVKLWGGQCFAGQKQMICYGVQTPNGRPITIGDYLLYPDSSSELLQTVNAEAAEREALRQAGVDAGTYGPDLLEHEARHSDQWQHFSPPNFLALYFSGTALSYLLTGTDGDANPWEIGANPWKGGYWEHGKEPAQPSWLEPVAKCMLGLCW
;
A
#
# COMPACT_ATOMS: atom_id res chain seq x y z
N MET A 1 75.25 -130.06 18.88
CA MET A 1 75.19 -131.52 19.15
C MET A 1 75.33 -131.72 20.65
N THR A 2 74.78 -132.82 21.18
CA THR A 2 75.10 -133.47 22.49
C THR A 2 75.04 -132.60 23.78
N THR A 3 74.41 -133.02 24.89
CA THR A 3 73.55 -134.18 25.18
C THR A 3 72.70 -133.86 26.41
N THR A 4 71.42 -134.22 26.41
CA THR A 4 70.56 -134.18 27.60
C THR A 4 70.97 -135.28 28.58
N MET A 5 71.09 -134.98 29.87
CA MET A 5 71.14 -136.01 30.91
C MET A 5 70.16 -135.67 32.04
N ILE A 6 69.22 -136.58 32.27
CA ILE A 6 68.25 -136.52 33.38
C ILE A 6 68.88 -137.26 34.56
N VAL A 7 68.84 -136.66 35.75
CA VAL A 7 69.12 -137.35 37.01
C VAL A 7 67.89 -137.24 37.91
N THR A 8 67.30 -138.38 38.25
CA THR A 8 66.26 -138.50 39.28
C THR A 8 66.91 -138.99 40.56
N ALA A 9 66.76 -138.24 41.66
CA ALA A 9 67.26 -138.63 42.98
C ALA A 9 66.31 -138.15 44.09
N THR A 10 65.42 -139.06 44.48
CA THR A 10 64.97 -139.32 45.87
C THR A 10 65.21 -138.27 46.95
N THR A 11 64.13 -137.86 47.62
CA THR A 11 64.15 -137.17 48.91
C THR A 11 64.95 -137.96 49.95
N PHE A 12 66.04 -137.39 50.44
CA PHE A 12 66.66 -137.77 51.71
C PHE A 12 66.44 -136.64 52.72
N ALA A 13 65.82 -136.95 53.85
CA ALA A 13 65.75 -136.04 54.97
C ALA A 13 67.09 -136.10 55.73
N SER A 14 67.98 -135.16 55.45
CA SER A 14 69.11 -134.88 56.35
C SER A 14 68.56 -134.31 57.68
N PRO A 15 69.15 -134.66 58.83
CA PRO A 15 68.76 -134.04 60.10
C PRO A 15 69.09 -132.54 60.10
N ALA A 16 68.39 -131.77 60.93
CA ALA A 16 68.72 -130.36 61.13
C ALA A 16 70.16 -130.23 61.65
N SER A 17 71.02 -129.53 60.90
CA SER A 17 72.24 -128.98 61.48
C SER A 17 71.84 -127.95 62.53
N ALA A 18 72.55 -127.92 63.66
CA ALA A 18 72.54 -126.73 64.49
C ALA A 18 73.10 -125.57 63.64
N ALA A 19 72.46 -124.40 63.73
CA ALA A 19 73.01 -123.18 63.17
C ALA A 19 74.17 -122.68 64.04
N ASP A 20 75.18 -122.05 63.44
CA ASP A 20 76.23 -121.39 64.20
C ASP A 20 75.63 -120.30 65.12
N PRO A 21 76.17 -120.11 66.35
CA PRO A 21 75.72 -119.04 67.23
C PRO A 21 75.98 -117.67 66.61
N LEU A 22 75.13 -116.67 66.88
CA LEU A 22 75.41 -115.29 66.48
C LEU A 22 76.72 -114.81 67.13
N THR A 23 77.52 -114.07 66.38
CA THR A 23 78.72 -113.41 66.90
C THR A 23 78.44 -111.94 67.23
N PRO A 24 79.22 -111.32 68.14
CA PRO A 24 79.18 -109.87 68.33
C PRO A 24 79.50 -109.07 67.05
N ALA A 25 80.23 -109.66 66.09
CA ALA A 25 80.52 -109.02 64.82
C ALA A 25 79.29 -108.91 63.90
N ASP A 26 78.37 -109.87 63.96
CA ASP A 26 77.09 -109.82 63.21
C ASP A 26 76.22 -108.68 63.74
N ARG A 27 76.09 -108.58 65.06
CA ARG A 27 75.34 -107.51 65.73
C ARG A 27 75.99 -106.14 65.49
N ALA A 28 77.32 -106.03 65.53
CA ALA A 28 78.06 -104.82 65.16
C ALA A 28 77.91 -104.43 63.67
N ARG A 29 77.86 -105.41 62.74
CA ARG A 29 77.57 -105.15 61.32
C ARG A 29 76.16 -104.58 61.15
N CYS A 30 75.18 -105.09 61.89
CA CYS A 30 73.82 -104.56 61.88
C CYS A 30 73.76 -103.11 62.43
N VAL A 31 74.52 -102.79 63.49
CA VAL A 31 74.71 -101.41 63.99
C VAL A 31 75.27 -100.47 62.91
N GLU A 32 76.29 -100.90 62.17
CA GLU A 32 76.87 -100.07 61.09
C GLU A 32 75.88 -99.83 59.94
N LEU A 33 75.08 -100.84 59.59
CA LEU A 33 74.02 -100.73 58.59
C LEU A 33 72.87 -99.81 59.05
N MET A 34 72.51 -99.83 60.34
CA MET A 34 71.57 -98.87 60.92
C MET A 34 72.09 -97.42 60.80
N ARG A 35 73.41 -97.23 60.98
CA ARG A 35 74.06 -95.91 60.94
C ARG A 35 74.27 -95.35 59.53
N THR A 36 74.55 -96.21 58.54
CA THR A 36 75.06 -95.78 57.21
C THR A 36 74.21 -96.21 56.02
N GLY A 37 73.19 -97.05 56.22
CA GLY A 37 72.20 -97.37 55.20
C GLY A 37 71.25 -96.20 54.88
N GLY A 38 70.51 -96.32 53.78
CA GLY A 38 69.40 -95.42 53.47
C GLY A 38 68.20 -95.62 54.43
N PRO A 39 67.12 -94.83 54.30
CA PRO A 39 65.96 -94.86 55.19
C PRO A 39 65.34 -96.25 55.45
N ALA A 40 65.30 -97.14 54.46
CA ALA A 40 64.78 -98.50 54.58
C ALA A 40 65.82 -99.45 55.19
N VAL A 41 67.09 -99.40 54.75
CA VAL A 41 68.19 -100.19 55.34
C VAL A 41 68.37 -99.86 56.82
N SER A 42 68.37 -98.56 57.15
CA SER A 42 68.53 -98.05 58.50
C SER A 42 67.42 -98.55 59.42
N ARG A 43 66.15 -98.43 58.98
CA ARG A 43 64.96 -98.90 59.70
C ARG A 43 64.90 -100.42 59.83
N ALA A 44 65.27 -101.17 58.79
CA ALA A 44 65.29 -102.63 58.83
C ALA A 44 66.38 -103.13 59.80
N ALA A 45 67.54 -102.49 59.81
CA ALA A 45 68.60 -102.75 60.79
C ALA A 45 68.18 -102.34 62.22
N GLU A 46 67.43 -101.24 62.41
CA GLU A 46 66.86 -100.86 63.71
C GLU A 46 65.90 -101.91 64.26
N VAL A 47 64.98 -102.42 63.43
CA VAL A 47 64.06 -103.51 63.81
C VAL A 47 64.85 -104.77 64.15
N ALA A 48 65.83 -105.14 63.34
CA ALA A 48 66.72 -106.29 63.56
C ALA A 48 67.54 -106.18 64.87
N LEU A 49 68.04 -104.99 65.21
CA LEU A 49 68.81 -104.74 66.44
C LEU A 49 67.94 -104.81 67.69
N THR A 50 66.74 -104.23 67.62
CA THR A 50 65.79 -104.10 68.74
C THR A 50 64.88 -105.31 68.94
N GLY A 51 64.86 -106.24 67.98
CA GLY A 51 64.21 -107.54 68.06
C GLY A 51 65.05 -108.63 68.73
N SER A 52 64.68 -109.86 68.43
CA SER A 52 65.36 -111.08 68.87
C SER A 52 66.59 -111.41 68.02
N ASP A 53 67.38 -112.37 68.50
CA ASP A 53 68.53 -112.91 67.76
C ASP A 53 68.14 -113.75 66.52
N ALA A 54 66.84 -114.06 66.33
CA ALA A 54 66.34 -114.60 65.06
C ALA A 54 66.14 -113.49 64.03
N ASP A 55 65.46 -112.40 64.42
CA ASP A 55 65.18 -111.25 63.57
C ASP A 55 66.48 -110.60 63.06
N LEU A 56 67.51 -110.52 63.91
CA LEU A 56 68.83 -110.01 63.51
C LEU A 56 69.51 -110.85 62.44
N ARG A 57 69.33 -112.18 62.49
CA ARG A 57 69.89 -113.09 61.48
C ARG A 57 69.12 -113.00 60.17
N GLU A 58 67.79 -113.01 60.21
CA GLU A 58 66.94 -112.89 59.02
C GLU A 58 67.25 -111.61 58.21
N PHE A 59 67.46 -110.48 58.90
CA PHE A 59 67.92 -109.25 58.27
C PHE A 59 69.31 -109.37 57.61
N LEU A 60 70.29 -110.00 58.27
CA LEU A 60 71.65 -110.12 57.72
C LEU A 60 71.77 -111.13 56.58
N ASP A 61 70.94 -112.17 56.58
CA ASP A 61 70.90 -113.22 55.55
C ASP A 61 70.10 -112.80 54.31
N THR A 62 69.02 -112.02 54.49
CA THR A 62 68.13 -111.61 53.38
C THR A 62 67.74 -110.12 53.41
N GLY A 63 67.13 -109.66 54.51
CA GLY A 63 66.43 -108.37 54.59
C GLY A 63 67.27 -107.12 54.29
N TYR A 64 68.58 -107.16 54.51
CA TYR A 64 69.51 -106.09 54.11
C TYR A 64 69.46 -105.83 52.60
N SER A 65 69.47 -106.89 51.78
CA SER A 65 69.47 -106.75 50.32
C SER A 65 68.13 -106.23 49.78
N GLU A 66 67.03 -106.59 50.42
CA GLU A 66 65.69 -106.09 50.11
C GLU A 66 65.55 -104.62 50.50
N ALA A 67 66.07 -104.23 51.67
CA ALA A 67 66.03 -102.87 52.15
C ALA A 67 66.89 -101.91 51.29
N VAL A 68 68.07 -102.35 50.82
CA VAL A 68 68.87 -101.60 49.82
C VAL A 68 68.06 -101.40 48.54
N ALA A 69 67.36 -102.43 48.06
CA ALA A 69 66.51 -102.32 46.88
C ALA A 69 65.35 -101.34 47.09
N HIS A 70 64.77 -101.23 48.28
CA HIS A 70 63.75 -100.23 48.60
C HIS A 70 64.31 -98.79 48.60
N ASP A 71 65.48 -98.56 49.17
CA ASP A 71 66.10 -97.22 49.21
C ASP A 71 66.48 -96.72 47.81
N SER A 72 67.12 -97.56 47.00
CA SER A 72 67.43 -97.19 45.60
C SER A 72 66.15 -96.84 44.83
N ARG A 73 65.03 -97.53 45.07
CA ARG A 73 63.75 -97.23 44.40
C ARG A 73 63.17 -95.89 44.82
N ALA A 74 63.16 -95.59 46.12
CA ALA A 74 62.63 -94.32 46.64
C ALA A 74 63.35 -93.09 46.04
N VAL A 75 64.66 -93.18 45.78
CA VAL A 75 65.39 -92.09 45.09
C VAL A 75 64.95 -91.97 43.62
N VAL A 76 64.73 -93.09 42.91
CA VAL A 76 64.22 -93.07 41.52
C VAL A 76 62.80 -92.53 41.44
N GLU A 77 61.95 -92.80 42.44
CA GLU A 77 60.59 -92.26 42.56
C GLU A 77 60.60 -90.71 42.65
N GLN A 78 61.58 -90.10 43.33
CA GLN A 78 61.75 -88.63 43.34
C GLN A 78 62.12 -88.06 41.95
N TYR A 79 62.97 -88.76 41.20
CA TYR A 79 63.23 -88.42 39.78
C TYR A 79 61.99 -88.63 38.90
N GLN A 80 61.11 -89.58 39.23
CA GLN A 80 59.84 -89.79 38.54
C GLN A 80 58.85 -88.62 38.78
N GLU A 81 58.75 -88.13 40.01
CA GLU A 81 57.88 -87.01 40.37
C GLU A 81 58.33 -85.68 39.76
N ILE A 82 59.58 -85.28 40.03
CA ILE A 82 60.10 -83.94 39.68
C ILE A 82 60.56 -83.87 38.22
N GLY A 83 60.95 -85.01 37.64
CA GLY A 83 61.40 -85.11 36.25
C GLY A 83 60.34 -84.72 35.22
N GLY A 84 60.81 -84.29 34.04
CA GLY A 84 59.95 -84.13 32.87
C GLY A 84 59.54 -85.49 32.28
N SER A 85 58.93 -85.48 31.10
CA SER A 85 58.36 -86.71 30.52
C SER A 85 59.41 -87.77 30.20
N ASN A 86 60.65 -87.38 29.89
CA ASN A 86 61.72 -88.33 29.56
C ASN A 86 62.32 -88.90 30.85
N THR A 87 62.70 -88.05 31.82
CA THR A 87 63.22 -88.49 33.13
C THR A 87 62.19 -89.36 33.85
N ARG A 88 60.90 -88.99 33.79
CA ARG A 88 59.80 -89.77 34.37
C ARG A 88 59.68 -91.16 33.77
N GLN A 89 59.73 -91.29 32.45
CA GLN A 89 59.65 -92.60 31.77
C GLN A 89 60.89 -93.46 32.02
N ALA A 90 62.08 -92.85 32.09
CA ALA A 90 63.31 -93.57 32.41
C ALA A 90 63.34 -94.05 33.88
N ALA A 91 62.83 -93.24 34.80
CA ALA A 91 62.64 -93.60 36.21
C ALA A 91 61.60 -94.72 36.36
N GLU A 92 60.44 -94.58 35.72
CA GLU A 92 59.37 -95.60 35.69
C GLU A 92 59.86 -96.94 35.12
N ALA A 93 60.64 -96.93 34.04
CA ALA A 93 61.22 -98.13 33.45
C ALA A 93 62.25 -98.79 34.39
N ALA A 94 63.06 -98.01 35.12
CA ALA A 94 63.97 -98.52 36.13
C ALA A 94 63.22 -99.12 37.34
N LEU A 95 62.12 -98.49 37.76
CA LEU A 95 61.23 -98.96 38.83
C LEU A 95 60.41 -100.19 38.45
N ALA A 96 60.12 -100.40 37.16
CA ALA A 96 59.54 -101.64 36.64
C ALA A 96 60.57 -102.78 36.52
N GLY A 97 61.87 -102.46 36.59
CA GLY A 97 62.98 -103.40 36.45
C GLY A 97 63.45 -104.06 37.75
N THR A 98 64.61 -104.71 37.69
CA THR A 98 65.28 -105.31 38.84
C THR A 98 66.01 -104.26 39.68
N PRO A 99 66.42 -104.56 40.93
CA PRO A 99 67.24 -103.64 41.73
C PRO A 99 68.54 -103.19 41.02
N ALA A 100 69.10 -104.03 40.15
CA ALA A 100 70.27 -103.68 39.34
C ALA A 100 69.97 -102.69 38.20
N ASP A 101 68.71 -102.52 37.81
CA ASP A 101 68.27 -101.55 36.81
C ASP A 101 67.95 -100.19 37.46
N VAL A 102 67.33 -100.23 38.65
CA VAL A 102 67.17 -99.07 39.55
C VAL A 102 68.52 -98.43 39.85
N GLN A 103 69.51 -99.22 40.28
CA GLN A 103 70.86 -98.74 40.59
C GLN A 103 71.54 -98.10 39.36
N ARG A 104 71.40 -98.70 38.18
CA ARG A 104 71.99 -98.21 36.93
C ARG A 104 71.37 -96.89 36.45
N PHE A 105 70.10 -96.65 36.79
CA PHE A 105 69.47 -95.35 36.57
C PHE A 105 70.10 -94.26 37.47
N LEU A 106 70.28 -94.55 38.76
CA LEU A 106 70.87 -93.60 39.72
C LEU A 106 72.33 -93.24 39.39
N GLU A 107 73.11 -94.20 38.88
CA GLU A 107 74.54 -93.99 38.57
C GLU A 107 74.79 -93.07 37.36
N SER A 108 73.85 -92.97 36.42
CA SER A 108 73.96 -92.09 35.23
C SER A 108 72.71 -92.07 34.33
N GLY A 109 71.86 -93.11 34.38
CA GLY A 109 70.72 -93.25 33.47
C GLY A 109 69.66 -92.13 33.52
N TYR A 110 69.66 -91.27 34.54
CA TYR A 110 68.78 -90.10 34.63
C TYR A 110 69.24 -88.89 33.79
N GLU A 111 70.54 -88.79 33.47
CA GLU A 111 71.16 -87.57 32.93
C GLU A 111 70.69 -87.24 31.50
N ALA A 112 70.78 -88.22 30.59
CA ALA A 112 70.36 -88.03 29.21
C ALA A 112 68.85 -87.76 29.07
N PRO A 113 67.94 -88.45 29.80
CA PRO A 113 66.54 -88.06 29.91
C PRO A 113 66.32 -86.61 30.40
N LEU A 114 67.03 -86.17 31.45
CA LEU A 114 66.91 -84.80 31.97
C LEU A 114 67.35 -83.76 30.93
N ALA A 115 68.44 -84.04 30.22
CA ALA A 115 68.92 -83.22 29.12
C ALA A 115 68.02 -83.23 27.87
N LEU A 116 67.08 -84.18 27.75
CA LEU A 116 66.00 -84.14 26.75
C LEU A 116 64.83 -83.27 27.24
N ASP A 117 64.43 -83.39 28.50
CA ASP A 117 63.34 -82.57 29.06
C ASP A 117 63.70 -81.07 29.13
N LEU A 118 64.95 -80.72 29.44
CA LEU A 118 65.44 -79.35 29.34
C LEU A 118 65.41 -78.83 27.89
N ARG A 119 65.69 -79.68 26.88
CA ARG A 119 65.55 -79.31 25.46
C ARG A 119 64.09 -79.15 25.05
N VAL A 120 63.17 -79.98 25.54
CA VAL A 120 61.72 -79.81 25.31
C VAL A 120 61.22 -78.51 25.93
N ARG A 121 61.59 -78.21 27.18
CA ARG A 121 61.25 -76.95 27.86
C ARG A 121 61.83 -75.74 27.13
N ALA A 122 63.05 -75.85 26.60
CA ALA A 122 63.65 -74.80 25.78
C ALA A 122 62.89 -74.63 24.46
N ALA A 123 62.53 -75.71 23.75
CA ALA A 123 61.71 -75.62 22.53
C ALA A 123 60.33 -74.96 22.78
N GLN A 124 59.70 -75.22 23.94
CA GLN A 124 58.47 -74.53 24.36
C GLN A 124 58.70 -73.01 24.55
N VAL A 125 59.75 -72.62 25.26
CA VAL A 125 60.13 -71.19 25.42
C VAL A 125 60.49 -70.54 24.09
N MET A 126 61.17 -71.26 23.19
CA MET A 126 61.48 -70.80 21.84
C MET A 126 60.23 -70.65 20.96
N THR A 127 59.14 -71.36 21.25
CA THR A 127 57.88 -71.22 20.51
C THR A 127 57.23 -69.87 20.82
N VAL A 128 57.04 -69.57 22.11
CA VAL A 128 56.32 -68.36 22.58
C VAL A 128 57.19 -67.11 22.72
N GLY A 129 58.52 -67.25 22.73
CA GLY A 129 59.45 -66.13 22.92
C GLY A 129 59.43 -65.08 21.81
N GLY A 130 59.85 -63.85 22.14
CA GLY A 130 60.18 -62.82 21.14
C GLY A 130 61.54 -63.11 20.46
N PRO A 131 62.00 -62.22 19.56
CA PRO A 131 63.26 -62.39 18.85
C PRO A 131 64.49 -62.62 19.73
N GLN A 132 64.63 -61.92 20.86
CA GLN A 132 65.79 -62.04 21.75
C GLN A 132 65.70 -63.32 22.59
N VAL A 133 64.52 -63.68 23.10
CA VAL A 133 64.30 -64.98 23.73
C VAL A 133 64.59 -66.11 22.74
N LYS A 134 64.11 -66.03 21.51
CA LYS A 134 64.39 -67.02 20.46
C LYS A 134 65.88 -67.15 20.16
N ALA A 135 66.61 -66.03 20.02
CA ALA A 135 68.05 -66.05 19.81
C ALA A 135 68.81 -66.69 20.98
N ALA A 136 68.49 -66.32 22.24
CA ALA A 136 69.10 -66.92 23.42
C ALA A 136 68.80 -68.43 23.54
N THR A 137 67.53 -68.83 23.32
CA THR A 137 67.10 -70.22 23.41
C THR A 137 67.73 -71.08 22.32
N GLN A 138 67.88 -70.55 21.10
CA GLN A 138 68.50 -71.26 19.98
C GLN A 138 69.98 -71.57 20.27
N ARG A 139 70.73 -70.66 20.91
CA ARG A 139 72.12 -70.92 21.36
C ARG A 139 72.16 -72.08 22.36
N ALA A 140 71.27 -72.04 23.35
CA ALA A 140 71.19 -73.07 24.39
C ALA A 140 70.83 -74.45 23.82
N LEU A 141 69.89 -74.51 22.89
CA LEU A 141 69.51 -75.75 22.19
C LEU A 141 70.65 -76.36 21.35
N THR A 142 71.57 -75.53 20.83
CA THR A 142 72.78 -75.98 20.13
C THR A 142 73.98 -76.26 21.04
N GLY A 143 73.84 -76.01 22.35
CA GLY A 143 74.89 -76.15 23.34
C GLY A 143 74.88 -77.49 24.08
N THR A 144 75.67 -77.53 25.16
CA THR A 144 75.74 -78.65 26.11
C THR A 144 74.53 -78.63 27.07
N PRO A 145 74.31 -79.65 27.91
CA PRO A 145 73.27 -79.59 28.97
C PRO A 145 73.41 -78.36 29.87
N GLU A 146 74.65 -77.97 30.21
CA GLU A 146 74.97 -76.83 31.06
C GLU A 146 74.64 -75.49 30.39
N ASP A 147 74.68 -75.40 29.05
CA ASP A 147 74.19 -74.22 28.31
C ASP A 147 72.67 -74.03 28.46
N LEU A 148 71.89 -75.11 28.56
CA LEU A 148 70.44 -75.06 28.79
C LEU A 148 70.13 -74.58 30.21
N GLU A 149 70.87 -75.09 31.21
CA GLU A 149 70.75 -74.63 32.59
C GLU A 149 71.12 -73.15 32.73
N ARG A 150 72.28 -72.74 32.18
CA ARG A 150 72.69 -71.32 32.17
C ARG A 150 71.64 -70.43 31.50
N PHE A 151 71.04 -70.90 30.41
CA PHE A 151 69.96 -70.17 29.75
C PHE A 151 68.74 -69.97 30.66
N PHE A 152 68.28 -71.01 31.36
CA PHE A 152 67.13 -70.91 32.26
C PHE A 152 67.41 -70.05 33.51
N PHE A 153 68.60 -70.17 34.10
CA PHE A 153 68.94 -69.46 35.34
C PHE A 153 69.42 -68.01 35.12
N LEU A 154 70.13 -67.71 34.02
CA LEU A 154 70.78 -66.41 33.83
C LEU A 154 70.35 -65.63 32.57
N GLU A 155 70.15 -66.29 31.42
CA GLU A 155 69.97 -65.56 30.14
C GLU A 155 68.49 -65.19 29.84
N LEU A 156 67.53 -66.06 30.22
CA LEU A 156 66.12 -65.92 29.83
C LEU A 156 65.43 -64.64 30.37
N GLY A 157 65.82 -64.16 31.56
CA GLY A 157 65.28 -62.92 32.13
C GLY A 157 65.65 -61.69 31.28
N ASN A 158 66.94 -61.49 31.05
CA ASN A 158 67.47 -60.40 30.23
C ASN A 158 66.93 -60.44 28.78
N ALA A 159 66.82 -61.64 28.19
CA ALA A 159 66.26 -61.80 26.85
C ALA A 159 64.79 -61.34 26.78
N ARG A 160 63.98 -61.62 27.80
CA ARG A 160 62.59 -61.13 27.91
C ARG A 160 62.53 -59.61 28.06
N MET A 161 63.35 -59.02 28.93
CA MET A 161 63.44 -57.56 29.10
C MET A 161 63.75 -56.86 27.77
N LEU A 162 64.69 -57.39 26.97
CA LEU A 162 65.04 -56.79 25.67
C LEU A 162 63.90 -56.88 24.65
N ASP A 163 63.18 -58.00 24.60
CA ASP A 163 61.97 -58.14 23.77
C ASP A 163 60.85 -57.18 24.23
N ASP A 164 60.63 -57.05 25.54
CA ASP A 164 59.66 -56.13 26.14
C ASP A 164 60.01 -54.66 25.77
N ARG A 165 61.29 -54.24 25.88
CA ARG A 165 61.76 -52.89 25.47
C ARG A 165 61.55 -52.63 23.97
N VAL A 166 61.86 -53.59 23.10
CA VAL A 166 61.64 -53.47 21.64
C VAL A 166 60.14 -53.33 21.35
N ARG A 167 59.28 -54.09 22.04
CA ARG A 167 57.83 -54.01 21.87
C ARG A 167 57.26 -52.65 22.25
N ILE A 168 57.74 -52.05 23.35
CA ILE A 168 57.34 -50.69 23.75
C ILE A 168 57.79 -49.65 22.71
N GLY A 169 59.01 -49.77 22.16
CA GLY A 169 59.48 -48.89 21.08
C GLY A 169 58.59 -48.91 19.82
N GLN A 170 58.06 -50.09 19.45
CA GLN A 170 57.07 -50.21 18.37
C GLN A 170 55.77 -49.49 18.71
N ILE A 171 55.24 -49.70 19.92
CA ILE A 171 54.00 -49.06 20.40
C ILE A 171 54.15 -47.54 20.48
N MET A 172 55.29 -47.04 20.97
CA MET A 172 55.64 -45.63 21.02
C MET A 172 55.66 -44.99 19.63
N THR A 173 56.25 -45.66 18.64
CA THR A 173 56.36 -45.14 17.28
C THR A 173 54.99 -44.97 16.62
N ALA A 174 54.12 -45.98 16.74
CA ALA A 174 52.78 -45.99 16.16
C ALA A 174 51.72 -45.23 16.99
N GLY A 175 51.98 -44.99 18.27
CA GLY A 175 51.05 -44.34 19.20
C GLY A 175 50.91 -42.82 19.00
N GLY A 176 49.83 -42.26 19.56
CA GLY A 176 49.63 -40.82 19.68
C GLY A 176 50.44 -40.18 20.82
N PRO A 177 50.21 -38.90 21.13
CA PRO A 177 50.93 -38.17 22.17
C PRO A 177 50.95 -38.86 23.55
N ALA A 178 49.81 -39.29 24.07
CA ALA A 178 49.72 -39.93 25.38
C ALA A 178 50.38 -41.32 25.38
N VAL A 179 50.21 -42.10 24.32
CA VAL A 179 50.92 -43.39 24.16
C VAL A 179 52.43 -43.20 24.10
N ARG A 180 52.91 -42.14 23.45
CA ARG A 180 54.35 -41.81 23.37
C ARG A 180 54.91 -41.43 24.72
N GLU A 181 54.23 -40.57 25.46
CA GLU A 181 54.65 -40.13 26.80
C GLU A 181 54.70 -41.31 27.78
N ALA A 182 53.63 -42.10 27.87
CA ALA A 182 53.58 -43.29 28.74
C ALA A 182 54.62 -44.35 28.34
N ALA A 183 54.89 -44.54 27.05
CA ALA A 183 55.93 -45.46 26.58
C ALA A 183 57.36 -44.97 26.90
N GLN A 184 57.62 -43.66 26.80
CA GLN A 184 58.89 -43.06 27.19
C GLN A 184 59.16 -43.24 28.69
N GLN A 185 58.15 -43.02 29.54
CA GLN A 185 58.27 -43.29 30.97
C GLN A 185 58.58 -44.76 31.26
N ALA A 186 57.87 -45.70 30.62
CA ALA A 186 58.09 -47.13 30.81
C ALA A 186 59.50 -47.55 30.41
N LEU A 187 60.02 -47.05 29.28
CA LEU A 187 61.39 -47.32 28.83
C LEU A 187 62.49 -46.76 29.75
N ALA A 188 62.17 -45.75 30.56
CA ALA A 188 63.05 -45.21 31.59
C ALA A 188 62.93 -45.91 32.97
N GLY A 189 61.96 -46.83 33.12
CA GLY A 189 61.68 -47.55 34.35
C GLY A 189 62.31 -48.95 34.46
N THR A 190 61.84 -49.71 35.43
CA THR A 190 62.21 -51.11 35.71
C THR A 190 61.48 -52.10 34.80
N ASP A 191 61.91 -53.37 34.78
CA ASP A 191 61.21 -54.48 34.12
C ASP A 191 59.72 -54.56 34.51
N ARG A 192 59.37 -54.18 35.75
CA ARG A 192 57.99 -54.12 36.23
C ARG A 192 57.20 -52.97 35.57
N ASP A 193 57.84 -51.84 35.27
CA ASP A 193 57.23 -50.71 34.54
C ASP A 193 57.07 -51.01 33.05
N LEU A 194 58.04 -51.69 32.44
CA LEU A 194 57.92 -52.19 31.05
C LEU A 194 56.67 -53.07 30.93
N ARG A 195 56.49 -54.00 31.88
CA ARG A 195 55.36 -54.94 31.88
C ARG A 195 54.02 -54.28 32.25
N ASP A 196 53.99 -53.38 33.24
CA ASP A 196 52.77 -52.64 33.59
C ASP A 196 52.29 -51.78 32.41
N PHE A 197 53.20 -51.16 31.65
CA PHE A 197 52.84 -50.49 30.40
C PHE A 197 52.32 -51.46 29.32
N LEU A 198 52.99 -52.58 29.10
CA LEU A 198 52.60 -53.54 28.06
C LEU A 198 51.25 -54.22 28.34
N VAL A 199 50.92 -54.50 29.60
CA VAL A 199 49.64 -55.12 29.98
C VAL A 199 48.53 -54.08 30.15
N ARG A 200 48.81 -52.92 30.78
CA ARG A 200 47.77 -51.94 31.19
C ARG A 200 48.00 -50.54 30.64
N GLY A 201 49.17 -49.95 30.86
CA GLY A 201 49.44 -48.53 30.57
C GLY A 201 49.22 -48.13 29.10
N GLN A 202 49.55 -48.99 28.14
CA GLN A 202 49.32 -48.70 26.72
C GLN A 202 47.83 -48.57 26.36
N HIS A 203 46.93 -49.21 27.10
CA HIS A 203 45.49 -49.19 26.83
C HIS A 203 44.85 -47.91 27.36
N VAL A 204 45.21 -47.51 28.59
CA VAL A 204 44.83 -46.20 29.16
C VAL A 204 45.32 -45.06 28.27
N ALA A 205 46.58 -45.12 27.82
CA ALA A 205 47.15 -44.08 26.98
C ALA A 205 46.48 -43.97 25.59
N ARG A 206 46.10 -45.11 24.97
CA ARG A 206 45.31 -45.12 23.72
C ARG A 206 43.92 -44.52 23.92
N ALA A 207 43.26 -44.82 25.04
CA ALA A 207 41.95 -44.23 25.35
C ALA A 207 42.05 -42.70 25.50
N ARG A 208 43.09 -42.20 26.18
CA ARG A 208 43.37 -40.76 26.33
C ARG A 208 43.65 -40.05 25.00
N ASP A 209 44.41 -40.69 24.09
CA ASP A 209 44.62 -40.17 22.73
C ASP A 209 43.32 -40.14 21.92
N GLN A 210 42.44 -41.13 22.06
CA GLN A 210 41.13 -41.17 21.40
C GLN A 210 40.16 -40.12 21.96
N GLU A 211 40.06 -39.98 23.29
CA GLU A 211 39.26 -38.98 24.00
C GLU A 211 39.63 -37.57 23.53
N VAL A 212 40.92 -37.22 23.54
CA VAL A 212 41.41 -35.91 23.05
C VAL A 212 41.16 -35.73 21.55
N SER A 213 41.28 -36.78 20.73
CA SER A 213 41.00 -36.72 19.29
C SER A 213 39.53 -36.40 19.02
N THR A 214 38.61 -37.17 19.62
CA THR A 214 37.15 -36.96 19.48
C THR A 214 36.73 -35.60 20.00
N LEU A 215 37.23 -35.16 21.17
CA LEU A 215 36.93 -33.84 21.71
C LEU A 215 37.46 -32.71 20.82
N THR A 216 38.64 -32.86 20.23
CA THR A 216 39.19 -31.86 19.28
C THR A 216 38.32 -31.75 18.03
N GLN A 217 37.81 -32.88 17.52
CA GLN A 217 36.87 -32.88 16.38
C GLN A 217 35.54 -32.19 16.73
N LEU A 218 35.00 -32.41 17.93
CA LEU A 218 33.77 -31.77 18.40
C LEU A 218 33.97 -30.26 18.66
N VAL A 219 35.13 -29.84 19.19
CA VAL A 219 35.49 -28.41 19.28
C VAL A 219 35.54 -27.76 17.89
N SER A 220 36.16 -28.40 16.89
CA SER A 220 36.17 -27.89 15.52
C SER A 220 34.77 -27.79 14.92
N GLN A 221 33.91 -28.80 15.09
CA GLN A 221 32.52 -28.76 14.62
C GLN A 221 31.72 -27.64 15.30
N ALA A 222 31.86 -27.47 16.62
CA ALA A 222 31.23 -26.38 17.36
C ALA A 222 31.72 -25.01 16.90
N LYS A 223 33.02 -24.88 16.59
CA LYS A 223 33.63 -23.67 16.02
C LYS A 223 33.08 -23.36 14.63
N GLU A 224 33.16 -24.30 13.69
CA GLU A 224 32.74 -24.11 12.28
C GLU A 224 31.25 -23.76 12.19
N ALA A 225 30.41 -24.44 12.98
CA ALA A 225 28.99 -24.12 13.09
C ALA A 225 28.74 -22.75 13.78
N GLY A 226 29.60 -22.32 14.69
CA GLY A 226 29.56 -20.97 15.28
C GLY A 226 29.99 -19.87 14.31
N GLU A 227 31.02 -20.11 13.50
CA GLU A 227 31.46 -19.21 12.43
C GLU A 227 30.36 -19.05 11.37
N MET A 228 29.73 -20.15 10.95
CA MET A 228 28.56 -20.11 10.06
C MET A 228 27.36 -19.37 10.68
N ALA A 229 27.11 -19.53 11.98
CA ALA A 229 26.05 -18.79 12.67
C ALA A 229 26.30 -17.27 12.68
N ALA A 230 27.56 -16.84 12.81
CA ALA A 230 27.96 -15.44 12.73
C ALA A 230 27.84 -14.87 11.30
N GLU A 231 28.28 -15.62 10.28
CA GLU A 231 28.13 -15.22 8.87
C GLU A 231 26.67 -15.01 8.46
N GLU A 232 25.79 -15.96 8.80
CA GLU A 232 24.34 -15.84 8.54
C GLU A 232 23.69 -14.74 9.39
N THR A 233 24.25 -14.40 10.55
CA THR A 233 23.82 -13.24 11.35
C THR A 233 24.15 -11.92 10.65
N GLU A 234 25.32 -11.79 10.03
CA GLU A 234 25.66 -10.63 9.20
C GLU A 234 24.85 -10.59 7.89
N ALA A 235 24.56 -11.73 7.27
CA ALA A 235 23.62 -11.80 6.15
C ALA A 235 22.21 -11.30 6.54
N ALA A 236 21.71 -11.70 7.72
CA ALA A 236 20.44 -11.23 8.27
C ALA A 236 20.44 -9.71 8.57
N LYS A 237 21.54 -9.16 9.13
CA LYS A 237 21.72 -7.72 9.37
C LYS A 237 21.69 -6.93 8.06
N ASN A 238 22.48 -7.35 7.06
CA ASN A 238 22.55 -6.69 5.75
C ASN A 238 21.19 -6.71 5.02
N ALA A 239 20.50 -7.85 5.02
CA ALA A 239 19.16 -7.96 4.46
C ALA A 239 18.12 -7.13 5.25
N SER A 240 18.25 -7.03 6.58
CA SER A 240 17.41 -6.13 7.38
C SER A 240 17.65 -4.65 7.07
N ALA A 241 18.89 -4.24 6.81
CA ALA A 241 19.20 -2.86 6.42
C ALA A 241 18.56 -2.51 5.06
N GLN A 242 18.64 -3.42 4.08
CA GLN A 242 17.97 -3.29 2.79
C GLN A 242 16.44 -3.17 2.96
N ALA A 243 15.82 -3.97 3.83
CA ALA A 243 14.38 -3.90 4.09
C ALA A 243 13.95 -2.56 4.71
N VAL A 244 14.74 -2.01 5.64
CA VAL A 244 14.49 -0.71 6.28
C VAL A 244 14.65 0.44 5.29
N GLU A 245 15.67 0.41 4.43
CA GLU A 245 15.90 1.46 3.44
C GLU A 245 14.84 1.44 2.33
N ALA A 246 14.45 0.26 1.84
CA ALA A 246 13.33 0.12 0.91
C ALA A 246 12.01 0.63 1.52
N ALA A 247 11.75 0.37 2.81
CA ALA A 247 10.60 0.95 3.51
C ALA A 247 10.66 2.48 3.64
N ARG A 248 11.86 3.06 3.80
CA ARG A 248 12.08 4.52 3.79
C ARG A 248 11.81 5.13 2.40
N LEU A 249 12.22 4.44 1.33
CA LEU A 249 11.97 4.86 -0.05
C LEU A 249 10.48 4.74 -0.42
N ALA A 250 9.80 3.65 -0.04
CA ALA A 250 8.36 3.49 -0.18
C ALA A 250 7.58 4.61 0.52
N LYS A 251 8.01 5.02 1.72
CA LYS A 251 7.45 6.17 2.42
C LYS A 251 7.62 7.47 1.63
N ALA A 252 8.83 7.76 1.15
CA ALA A 252 9.11 8.98 0.39
C ALA A 252 8.36 9.03 -0.95
N ALA A 253 8.10 7.87 -1.56
CA ALA A 253 7.23 7.73 -2.73
C ALA A 253 5.75 8.04 -2.39
N ALA A 254 5.22 7.51 -1.28
CA ALA A 254 3.87 7.83 -0.81
C ALA A 254 3.69 9.32 -0.44
N GLU A 255 4.71 9.94 0.17
CA GLU A 255 4.72 11.39 0.47
C GLU A 255 4.73 12.23 -0.83
N ARG A 256 5.44 11.80 -1.89
CA ARG A 256 5.35 12.41 -3.24
C ARG A 256 3.95 12.25 -3.84
N ALA A 257 3.39 11.04 -3.86
CA ALA A 257 2.06 10.78 -4.41
C ALA A 257 0.98 11.66 -3.77
N LYS A 258 1.06 11.85 -2.45
CA LYS A 258 0.18 12.75 -1.69
C LYS A 258 0.35 14.23 -2.07
N ALA A 259 1.58 14.69 -2.27
CA ALA A 259 1.85 16.08 -2.66
C ALA A 259 1.28 16.40 -4.06
N GLU A 260 1.53 15.50 -5.03
CA GLU A 260 0.96 15.60 -6.38
C GLU A 260 -0.57 15.53 -6.37
N THR A 261 -1.17 14.74 -5.46
CA THR A 261 -2.64 14.66 -5.29
C THR A 261 -3.27 16.00 -4.89
N GLU A 262 -2.67 16.74 -3.95
CA GLU A 262 -3.16 18.08 -3.58
C GLU A 262 -2.88 19.11 -4.70
N ALA A 263 -1.81 18.96 -5.48
CA ALA A 263 -1.56 19.79 -6.66
C ALA A 263 -2.59 19.54 -7.79
N ALA A 264 -3.02 18.28 -8.00
CA ALA A 264 -4.12 17.92 -8.88
C ALA A 264 -5.45 18.55 -8.40
N ARG A 265 -5.71 18.53 -7.08
CA ARG A 265 -6.88 19.15 -6.44
C ARG A 265 -6.93 20.67 -6.64
N GLU A 266 -5.84 21.38 -6.40
CA GLU A 266 -5.78 22.83 -6.65
C GLU A 266 -5.94 23.14 -8.15
N SER A 267 -5.42 22.29 -9.02
CA SER A 267 -5.63 22.39 -10.47
C SER A 267 -7.11 22.19 -10.86
N ALA A 268 -7.81 21.23 -10.25
CA ALA A 268 -9.25 21.06 -10.41
C ALA A 268 -10.07 22.27 -9.90
N LYS A 269 -9.70 22.84 -8.74
CA LYS A 269 -10.31 24.10 -8.23
C LYS A 269 -10.08 25.26 -9.20
N ARG A 270 -8.87 25.41 -9.76
CA ARG A 270 -8.55 26.42 -10.79
C ARG A 270 -9.38 26.22 -12.06
N ALA A 271 -9.55 24.97 -12.51
CA ALA A 271 -10.37 24.63 -13.68
C ALA A 271 -11.86 24.94 -13.47
N SER A 272 -12.44 24.52 -12.34
CA SER A 272 -13.83 24.82 -11.96
C SER A 272 -14.08 26.34 -11.85
N SER A 273 -13.17 27.07 -11.19
CA SER A 273 -13.25 28.53 -11.07
C SER A 273 -13.18 29.24 -12.43
N ALA A 274 -12.43 28.69 -13.39
CA ALA A 274 -12.37 29.20 -14.75
C ALA A 274 -13.63 28.85 -15.56
N ALA A 275 -14.22 27.68 -15.35
CA ALA A 275 -15.51 27.30 -15.95
C ALA A 275 -16.65 28.22 -15.49
N ALA A 276 -16.71 28.56 -14.19
CA ALA A 276 -17.67 29.52 -13.66
C ALA A 276 -17.53 30.93 -14.31
N ARG A 277 -16.28 31.39 -14.52
CA ARG A 277 -16.02 32.65 -15.25
C ARG A 277 -16.43 32.59 -16.72
N ALA A 278 -16.33 31.43 -17.36
CA ALA A 278 -16.82 31.23 -18.72
C ALA A 278 -18.36 31.29 -18.77
N ALA A 279 -19.06 30.62 -17.84
CA ALA A 279 -20.52 30.63 -17.76
C ALA A 279 -21.10 32.04 -17.50
N ASP A 280 -20.53 32.80 -16.56
CA ASP A 280 -20.91 34.21 -16.31
C ASP A 280 -20.72 35.08 -17.57
N ALA A 281 -19.58 34.94 -18.26
CA ALA A 281 -19.31 35.66 -19.48
C ALA A 281 -20.27 35.24 -20.62
N ALA A 282 -20.65 33.98 -20.72
CA ALA A 282 -21.65 33.50 -21.69
C ALA A 282 -23.05 34.08 -21.42
N ALA A 283 -23.49 34.12 -20.15
CA ALA A 283 -24.75 34.74 -19.77
C ALA A 283 -24.78 36.25 -20.13
N ARG A 284 -23.71 36.99 -19.80
CA ARG A 284 -23.60 38.41 -20.16
C ARG A 284 -23.55 38.64 -21.68
N ALA A 285 -22.98 37.71 -22.44
CA ALA A 285 -23.02 37.76 -23.90
C ALA A 285 -24.45 37.57 -24.44
N ALA A 286 -25.23 36.65 -23.86
CA ALA A 286 -26.64 36.46 -24.20
C ALA A 286 -27.51 37.67 -23.84
N ASP A 287 -27.28 38.33 -22.69
CA ASP A 287 -28.00 39.55 -22.30
C ASP A 287 -27.72 40.73 -23.24
N ALA A 288 -26.46 40.89 -23.63
CA ALA A 288 -26.06 41.85 -24.64
C ALA A 288 -26.69 41.54 -26.01
N ALA A 289 -26.82 40.26 -26.39
CA ALA A 289 -27.53 39.84 -27.60
C ALA A 289 -29.04 40.13 -27.53
N ARG A 290 -29.71 39.83 -26.40
CA ARG A 290 -31.11 40.19 -26.16
C ARG A 290 -31.33 41.70 -26.30
N THR A 291 -30.41 42.50 -25.75
CA THR A 291 -30.41 43.96 -25.87
C THR A 291 -30.25 44.44 -27.32
N ALA A 292 -29.34 43.84 -28.09
CA ALA A 292 -29.13 44.15 -29.50
C ALA A 292 -30.38 43.84 -30.35
N VAL A 293 -31.01 42.68 -30.13
CA VAL A 293 -32.26 42.28 -30.82
C VAL A 293 -33.42 43.21 -30.47
N GLY A 294 -33.57 43.61 -29.20
CA GLY A 294 -34.58 44.60 -28.78
C GLY A 294 -34.39 45.95 -29.47
N ALA A 295 -33.16 46.46 -29.49
CA ALA A 295 -32.81 47.70 -30.17
C ALA A 295 -33.03 47.61 -31.70
N ALA A 296 -32.73 46.47 -32.33
CA ALA A 296 -32.99 46.26 -33.76
C ALA A 296 -34.49 46.29 -34.11
N ARG A 297 -35.33 45.64 -33.30
CA ARG A 297 -36.81 45.71 -33.46
C ARG A 297 -37.32 47.15 -33.32
N ALA A 298 -36.76 47.92 -32.39
CA ALA A 298 -37.09 49.33 -32.20
C ALA A 298 -36.60 50.22 -33.38
N ALA A 299 -35.50 49.87 -34.05
CA ALA A 299 -35.07 50.53 -35.29
C ALA A 299 -36.03 50.21 -36.46
N ASN A 300 -36.45 48.95 -36.62
CA ASN A 300 -37.40 48.54 -37.67
C ASN A 300 -38.74 49.26 -37.55
N ASN A 301 -39.31 49.34 -36.35
CA ASN A 301 -40.56 50.05 -36.09
C ASN A 301 -40.46 51.55 -36.42
N ALA A 302 -39.33 52.17 -36.07
CA ALA A 302 -39.05 53.57 -36.40
C ALA A 302 -38.87 53.80 -37.92
N ALA A 303 -38.27 52.85 -38.64
CA ALA A 303 -38.17 52.90 -40.10
C ALA A 303 -39.54 52.80 -40.80
N ARG A 304 -40.42 51.92 -40.32
CA ARG A 304 -41.82 51.83 -40.81
C ARG A 304 -42.59 53.13 -40.57
N LEU A 305 -42.43 53.76 -39.41
CA LEU A 305 -43.05 55.05 -39.09
C LEU A 305 -42.54 56.16 -40.02
N ALA A 306 -41.23 56.22 -40.30
CA ALA A 306 -40.66 57.17 -41.24
C ALA A 306 -41.19 56.97 -42.67
N SER A 307 -41.33 55.73 -43.12
CA SER A 307 -41.89 55.38 -44.44
C SER A 307 -43.35 55.80 -44.59
N ASN A 308 -44.19 55.50 -43.58
CA ASN A 308 -45.60 55.90 -43.57
C ASN A 308 -45.78 57.42 -43.60
N ALA A 309 -44.97 58.16 -42.84
CA ALA A 309 -45.00 59.62 -42.83
C ALA A 309 -44.54 60.20 -44.18
N ALA A 310 -43.51 59.61 -44.82
CA ALA A 310 -43.06 60.02 -46.15
C ALA A 310 -44.13 59.83 -47.25
N ALA A 311 -44.87 58.72 -47.21
CA ALA A 311 -45.99 58.48 -48.12
C ALA A 311 -47.09 59.54 -47.97
N ARG A 312 -47.46 59.89 -46.73
CA ARG A 312 -48.46 60.94 -46.45
C ARG A 312 -48.01 62.33 -46.91
N ALA A 313 -46.74 62.68 -46.68
CA ALA A 313 -46.17 63.93 -47.17
C ALA A 313 -46.21 64.00 -48.71
N ALA A 314 -45.95 62.89 -49.40
CA ALA A 314 -46.08 62.80 -50.86
C ALA A 314 -47.52 63.00 -51.34
N SER A 315 -48.51 62.33 -50.72
CA SER A 315 -49.94 62.51 -51.06
C SER A 315 -50.40 63.96 -50.85
N ALA A 316 -50.01 64.59 -49.74
CA ALA A 316 -50.32 65.99 -49.46
C ALA A 316 -49.69 66.94 -50.50
N ALA A 317 -48.47 66.67 -50.97
CA ALA A 317 -47.84 67.45 -52.04
C ALA A 317 -48.60 67.35 -53.38
N THR A 318 -49.13 66.18 -53.73
CA THR A 318 -49.98 66.02 -54.93
C THR A 318 -51.28 66.82 -54.82
N LEU A 319 -51.93 66.80 -53.65
CA LEU A 319 -53.16 67.55 -53.40
C LEU A 319 -52.94 69.08 -53.42
N ALA A 320 -51.79 69.55 -52.91
CA ALA A 320 -51.37 70.94 -53.04
C ALA A 320 -51.19 71.36 -54.52
N GLY A 321 -50.58 70.49 -55.34
CA GLY A 321 -50.42 70.71 -56.79
C GLY A 321 -51.75 70.83 -57.53
N GLN A 322 -52.69 69.90 -57.28
CA GLN A 322 -54.03 69.97 -57.86
C GLN A 322 -54.79 71.23 -57.45
N ALA A 323 -54.64 71.68 -56.21
CA ALA A 323 -55.22 72.93 -55.73
C ALA A 323 -54.59 74.17 -56.42
N ALA A 324 -53.28 74.16 -56.65
CA ALA A 324 -52.60 75.21 -57.42
C ALA A 324 -53.09 75.29 -58.87
N SER A 325 -53.25 74.15 -59.56
CA SER A 325 -53.81 74.13 -60.93
C SER A 325 -55.20 74.74 -61.01
N ARG A 326 -56.06 74.53 -60.01
CA ARG A 326 -57.38 75.17 -59.93
C ARG A 326 -57.28 76.70 -59.72
N ALA A 327 -56.33 77.15 -58.90
CA ALA A 327 -56.08 78.59 -58.72
C ALA A 327 -55.62 79.26 -60.02
N PHE A 328 -54.74 78.61 -60.80
CA PHE A 328 -54.30 79.09 -62.11
C PHE A 328 -55.44 79.17 -63.14
N GLY A 329 -56.29 78.14 -63.24
CA GLY A 329 -57.41 78.15 -64.17
C GLY A 329 -58.40 79.29 -63.89
N ALA A 330 -58.76 79.47 -62.62
CA ALA A 330 -59.62 80.57 -62.19
C ALA A 330 -58.97 81.96 -62.42
N ALA A 331 -57.65 82.09 -62.24
CA ALA A 331 -56.93 83.32 -62.55
C ALA A 331 -56.92 83.68 -64.05
N ALA A 332 -56.77 82.69 -64.92
CA ALA A 332 -56.83 82.88 -66.37
C ALA A 332 -58.22 83.37 -66.81
N ASN A 333 -59.29 82.78 -66.27
CA ASN A 333 -60.66 83.23 -66.54
C ASN A 333 -60.89 84.69 -66.12
N ALA A 334 -60.45 85.07 -64.91
CA ALA A 334 -60.57 86.45 -64.43
C ALA A 334 -59.83 87.46 -65.34
N ALA A 335 -58.67 87.08 -65.87
CA ALA A 335 -57.93 87.88 -66.86
C ALA A 335 -58.66 87.98 -68.21
N THR A 336 -59.26 86.89 -68.70
CA THR A 336 -60.09 86.91 -69.92
C THR A 336 -61.29 87.83 -69.78
N ASP A 337 -61.97 87.79 -68.63
CA ASP A 337 -63.14 88.64 -68.36
C ASP A 337 -62.77 90.13 -68.19
N ALA A 338 -61.59 90.44 -67.64
CA ALA A 338 -61.09 91.82 -67.61
C ALA A 338 -60.88 92.40 -69.03
N THR A 339 -60.40 91.60 -69.97
CA THR A 339 -60.25 92.00 -71.38
C THR A 339 -61.61 92.26 -72.04
N LYS A 340 -62.63 91.43 -71.76
CA LYS A 340 -64.02 91.67 -72.23
C LYS A 340 -64.55 92.99 -71.69
N ALA A 341 -64.35 93.28 -70.40
CA ALA A 341 -64.79 94.51 -69.78
C ALA A 341 -64.13 95.75 -70.41
N ALA A 342 -62.83 95.68 -70.70
CA ALA A 342 -62.10 96.74 -71.41
C ALA A 342 -62.59 96.97 -72.85
N ALA A 343 -62.86 95.90 -73.61
CA ALA A 343 -63.38 96.01 -74.97
C ALA A 343 -64.78 96.66 -75.01
N ALA A 344 -65.68 96.24 -74.12
CA ALA A 344 -67.01 96.82 -73.98
C ALA A 344 -66.97 98.30 -73.56
N ARG A 345 -66.00 98.68 -72.72
CA ARG A 345 -65.70 100.08 -72.37
C ARG A 345 -65.25 100.95 -73.55
N THR A 346 -64.54 100.38 -74.53
CA THR A 346 -64.17 101.11 -75.75
C THR A 346 -65.39 101.39 -76.62
N ALA A 347 -66.26 100.39 -76.84
CA ALA A 347 -67.50 100.57 -77.61
C ALA A 347 -68.45 101.62 -77.00
N ALA A 348 -68.49 101.75 -75.67
CA ALA A 348 -69.26 102.80 -75.01
C ALA A 348 -68.73 104.22 -75.33
N ALA A 349 -67.40 104.39 -75.35
CA ALA A 349 -66.76 105.66 -75.68
C ALA A 349 -66.94 106.06 -77.15
N GLU A 350 -66.90 105.09 -78.07
CA GLU A 350 -67.15 105.31 -79.50
C GLU A 350 -68.60 105.76 -79.74
N ALA A 351 -69.58 105.07 -79.15
CA ALA A 351 -70.98 105.41 -79.25
C ALA A 351 -71.31 106.80 -78.66
N ARG A 352 -70.68 107.17 -77.53
CA ARG A 352 -70.72 108.55 -77.01
C ARG A 352 -70.26 109.58 -78.03
N GLN A 353 -69.15 109.30 -78.72
CA GLN A 353 -68.60 110.23 -79.69
C GLN A 353 -69.51 110.42 -80.92
N VAL A 354 -70.32 109.42 -81.28
CA VAL A 354 -71.37 109.60 -82.30
C VAL A 354 -72.51 110.49 -81.78
N ALA A 355 -72.99 110.26 -80.55
CA ALA A 355 -74.10 111.03 -79.95
C ALA A 355 -73.79 112.53 -79.82
N VAL A 356 -72.55 112.87 -79.46
CA VAL A 356 -72.08 114.26 -79.31
C VAL A 356 -72.06 115.05 -80.63
N ASN A 357 -71.92 114.37 -81.79
CA ASN A 357 -71.69 115.00 -83.10
C ASN A 357 -72.92 115.01 -84.03
N ALA A 358 -74.05 114.46 -83.59
CA ALA A 358 -75.28 114.41 -84.37
C ALA A 358 -75.90 115.80 -84.62
N ARG A 359 -76.62 115.94 -85.75
CA ARG A 359 -77.28 117.21 -86.17
C ARG A 359 -78.81 117.18 -86.06
N LYS A 360 -79.39 116.05 -85.65
CA LYS A 360 -80.81 115.88 -85.34
C LYS A 360 -80.92 115.16 -84.00
N ALA A 361 -81.94 115.48 -83.22
CA ALA A 361 -82.15 114.85 -81.91
C ALA A 361 -82.31 113.31 -81.99
N ALA A 362 -82.86 112.79 -83.10
CA ALA A 362 -83.01 111.35 -83.35
C ALA A 362 -81.67 110.62 -83.46
N ASP A 363 -80.74 111.12 -84.28
CA ASP A 363 -79.43 110.48 -84.52
C ASP A 363 -78.58 110.47 -83.23
N ALA A 364 -78.67 111.54 -82.43
CA ALA A 364 -78.00 111.66 -81.14
C ALA A 364 -78.52 110.60 -80.14
N SER A 365 -79.84 110.39 -80.11
CA SER A 365 -80.51 109.48 -79.17
C SER A 365 -80.18 108.02 -79.45
N LEU A 366 -80.11 107.61 -80.72
CA LEU A 366 -79.73 106.24 -81.11
C LEU A 366 -78.31 105.90 -80.64
N ALA A 367 -77.37 106.83 -80.82
CA ALA A 367 -75.99 106.64 -80.40
C ALA A 367 -75.82 106.57 -78.86
N ALA A 368 -76.63 107.31 -78.10
CA ALA A 368 -76.66 107.18 -76.64
C ALA A 368 -77.14 105.79 -76.17
N GLY A 369 -78.12 105.19 -76.87
CA GLY A 369 -78.57 103.82 -76.60
C GLY A 369 -77.46 102.77 -76.77
N ASN A 370 -76.69 102.87 -77.87
CA ASN A 370 -75.55 101.97 -78.12
C ASN A 370 -74.47 102.08 -77.02
N ALA A 371 -74.23 103.28 -76.49
CA ALA A 371 -73.25 103.49 -75.43
C ALA A 371 -73.67 102.80 -74.12
N ALA A 372 -74.96 102.87 -73.77
CA ALA A 372 -75.51 102.20 -72.59
C ALA A 372 -75.45 100.66 -72.69
N GLN A 373 -75.75 100.10 -73.87
CA GLN A 373 -75.64 98.65 -74.09
C GLN A 373 -74.20 98.14 -73.91
N ALA A 374 -73.22 98.88 -74.45
CA ALA A 374 -71.81 98.59 -74.29
C ALA A 374 -71.36 98.67 -72.81
N ALA A 375 -71.84 99.65 -72.04
CA ALA A 375 -71.59 99.73 -70.60
C ALA A 375 -72.12 98.52 -69.80
N SER A 376 -73.31 98.01 -70.16
CA SER A 376 -73.87 96.79 -69.55
C SER A 376 -73.02 95.55 -69.81
N GLY A 377 -72.44 95.44 -71.02
CA GLY A 377 -71.48 94.38 -71.35
C GLY A 377 -70.21 94.45 -70.49
N ALA A 378 -69.72 95.66 -70.20
CA ALA A 378 -68.54 95.85 -69.35
C ALA A 378 -68.80 95.45 -67.88
N ALA A 379 -69.96 95.82 -67.33
CA ALA A 379 -70.36 95.46 -65.97
C ALA A 379 -70.53 93.94 -65.77
N SER A 380 -71.14 93.27 -66.75
CA SER A 380 -71.35 91.81 -66.72
C SER A 380 -70.02 91.03 -66.68
N ALA A 381 -69.05 91.46 -67.48
CA ALA A 381 -67.71 90.89 -67.49
C ALA A 381 -66.95 91.16 -66.17
N ALA A 382 -67.12 92.34 -65.56
CA ALA A 382 -66.52 92.65 -64.26
C ALA A 382 -67.01 91.74 -63.13
N ALA A 383 -68.31 91.41 -63.08
CA ALA A 383 -68.86 90.48 -62.11
C ALA A 383 -68.27 89.05 -62.27
N SER A 384 -68.15 88.57 -63.51
CA SER A 384 -67.53 87.26 -63.80
C SER A 384 -66.06 87.21 -63.39
N ALA A 385 -65.30 88.29 -63.63
CA ALA A 385 -63.91 88.39 -63.18
C ALA A 385 -63.78 88.33 -61.64
N GLY A 386 -64.70 88.98 -60.91
CA GLY A 386 -64.78 88.92 -59.45
C GLY A 386 -65.02 87.51 -58.90
N ASN A 387 -65.98 86.78 -59.47
CA ASN A 387 -66.28 85.39 -59.08
C ASN A 387 -65.09 84.45 -59.32
N ASN A 388 -64.43 84.59 -60.47
CA ASN A 388 -63.21 83.83 -60.78
C ASN A 388 -62.05 84.17 -59.81
N ALA A 389 -61.93 85.41 -59.34
CA ALA A 389 -60.94 85.77 -58.31
C ALA A 389 -61.21 85.10 -56.94
N ALA A 390 -62.47 84.99 -56.53
CA ALA A 390 -62.85 84.29 -55.29
C ALA A 390 -62.57 82.77 -55.36
N ALA A 391 -62.83 82.16 -56.53
CA ALA A 391 -62.49 80.76 -56.79
C ALA A 391 -60.97 80.52 -56.72
N ALA A 392 -60.16 81.42 -57.30
CA ALA A 392 -58.70 81.34 -57.25
C ALA A 392 -58.15 81.43 -55.81
N ALA A 393 -58.67 82.35 -54.99
CA ALA A 393 -58.29 82.50 -53.59
C ALA A 393 -58.63 81.27 -52.75
N THR A 394 -59.82 80.68 -52.96
CA THR A 394 -60.25 79.46 -52.27
C THR A 394 -59.35 78.27 -52.60
N ALA A 395 -58.98 78.11 -53.88
CA ALA A 395 -58.04 77.08 -54.32
C ALA A 395 -56.63 77.29 -53.73
N ALA A 396 -56.17 78.54 -53.60
CA ALA A 396 -54.88 78.87 -52.98
C ALA A 396 -54.83 78.60 -51.46
N ALA A 397 -55.94 78.83 -50.74
CA ALA A 397 -56.05 78.45 -49.33
C ALA A 397 -55.98 76.92 -49.14
N ALA A 398 -56.65 76.15 -50.01
CA ALA A 398 -56.57 74.69 -49.99
C ALA A 398 -55.14 74.19 -50.25
N ALA A 399 -54.41 74.79 -51.19
CA ALA A 399 -53.01 74.45 -51.47
C ALA A 399 -52.10 74.69 -50.23
N GLY A 400 -52.29 75.81 -49.53
CA GLY A 400 -51.58 76.13 -48.27
C GLY A 400 -51.84 75.10 -47.17
N ASN A 401 -53.10 74.68 -46.98
CA ASN A 401 -53.43 73.65 -45.98
C ASN A 401 -52.75 72.31 -46.27
N TYR A 402 -52.70 71.88 -47.54
CA TYR A 402 -51.99 70.65 -47.91
C TYR A 402 -50.46 70.79 -47.76
N SER A 403 -49.88 71.97 -47.97
CA SER A 403 -48.47 72.24 -47.66
C SER A 403 -48.15 72.05 -46.17
N ASN A 404 -48.99 72.57 -45.28
CA ASN A 404 -48.83 72.42 -43.83
C ASN A 404 -48.89 70.94 -43.39
N VAL A 405 -49.79 70.14 -43.98
CA VAL A 405 -49.85 68.68 -43.74
C VAL A 405 -48.58 67.97 -44.20
N ALA A 406 -48.06 68.32 -45.38
CA ALA A 406 -46.82 67.74 -45.89
C ALA A 406 -45.61 68.06 -45.00
N ALA A 407 -45.50 69.29 -44.51
CA ALA A 407 -44.45 69.71 -43.58
C ALA A 407 -44.54 69.00 -42.21
N ALA A 408 -45.74 68.81 -41.68
CA ALA A 408 -45.96 68.10 -40.42
C ALA A 408 -45.58 66.61 -40.50
N GLU A 409 -45.93 65.93 -41.60
CA GLU A 409 -45.53 64.54 -41.83
C GLU A 409 -44.02 64.41 -42.15
N ALA A 410 -43.40 65.39 -42.80
CA ALA A 410 -41.95 65.42 -42.96
C ALA A 410 -41.19 65.54 -41.62
N ALA A 411 -41.69 66.37 -40.69
CA ALA A 411 -41.16 66.43 -39.33
C ALA A 411 -41.31 65.10 -38.57
N ARG A 412 -42.45 64.40 -38.73
CA ARG A 412 -42.67 63.04 -38.18
C ARG A 412 -41.67 62.04 -38.76
N ALA A 413 -41.42 62.08 -40.07
CA ALA A 413 -40.46 61.21 -40.73
C ALA A 413 -39.02 61.43 -40.22
N ARG A 414 -38.60 62.69 -40.04
CA ARG A 414 -37.30 63.04 -39.43
C ARG A 414 -37.16 62.56 -37.99
N ALA A 415 -38.19 62.76 -37.15
CA ALA A 415 -38.17 62.30 -35.77
C ALA A 415 -38.05 60.76 -35.67
N ALA A 416 -38.76 60.05 -36.55
CA ALA A 416 -38.69 58.59 -36.66
C ALA A 416 -37.31 58.11 -37.17
N ALA A 417 -36.72 58.77 -38.18
CA ALA A 417 -35.36 58.47 -38.64
C ALA A 417 -34.30 58.66 -37.54
N ALA A 418 -34.38 59.74 -36.77
CA ALA A 418 -33.50 59.97 -35.63
C ALA A 418 -33.67 58.91 -34.52
N ALA A 419 -34.90 58.41 -34.30
CA ALA A 419 -35.14 57.29 -33.39
C ALA A 419 -34.52 55.98 -33.91
N ALA A 420 -34.66 55.69 -35.21
CA ALA A 420 -34.04 54.53 -35.83
C ALA A 420 -32.51 54.55 -35.71
N GLN A 421 -31.87 55.69 -35.93
CA GLN A 421 -30.42 55.87 -35.75
C GLN A 421 -29.97 55.67 -34.29
N ARG A 422 -30.69 56.22 -33.29
CA ARG A 422 -30.37 56.00 -31.87
C ARG A 422 -30.48 54.52 -31.50
N ASN A 423 -31.49 53.82 -32.02
CA ASN A 423 -31.71 52.40 -31.80
C ASN A 423 -30.62 51.55 -32.50
N ALA A 424 -30.21 51.90 -33.71
CA ALA A 424 -29.09 51.24 -34.40
C ALA A 424 -27.76 51.41 -33.64
N ALA A 425 -27.47 52.62 -33.14
CA ALA A 425 -26.29 52.85 -32.30
C ALA A 425 -26.34 52.08 -30.96
N ALA A 426 -27.54 51.90 -30.37
CA ALA A 426 -27.72 51.06 -29.20
C ALA A 426 -27.47 49.56 -29.52
N ALA A 427 -27.99 49.07 -30.64
CA ALA A 427 -27.74 47.71 -31.11
C ALA A 427 -26.25 47.44 -31.36
N THR A 428 -25.53 48.37 -32.00
CA THR A 428 -24.07 48.27 -32.19
C THR A 428 -23.31 48.27 -30.84
N ARG A 429 -23.67 49.13 -29.88
CA ARG A 429 -23.03 49.09 -28.53
C ARG A 429 -23.27 47.76 -27.81
N ALA A 430 -24.45 47.19 -27.96
CA ALA A 430 -24.81 45.89 -27.39
C ALA A 430 -24.07 44.73 -28.08
N ALA A 431 -23.95 44.74 -29.41
CA ALA A 431 -23.13 43.77 -30.15
C ALA A 431 -21.66 43.78 -29.69
N ASN A 432 -21.06 44.97 -29.59
CA ASN A 432 -19.68 45.12 -29.12
C ASN A 432 -19.51 44.71 -27.65
N ALA A 433 -20.58 44.70 -26.84
CA ALA A 433 -20.56 44.15 -25.50
C ALA A 433 -20.63 42.61 -25.52
N ALA A 434 -21.52 42.03 -26.31
CA ALA A 434 -21.66 40.57 -26.47
C ALA A 434 -20.34 39.94 -26.94
N GLU A 435 -19.66 40.57 -27.90
CA GLU A 435 -18.38 40.10 -28.44
C GLU A 435 -17.24 40.17 -27.40
N ARG A 436 -17.15 41.26 -26.60
CA ARG A 436 -16.19 41.33 -25.49
C ARG A 436 -16.45 40.26 -24.42
N PHE A 437 -17.71 39.93 -24.15
CA PHE A 437 -18.06 38.86 -23.22
C PHE A 437 -17.76 37.47 -23.81
N ALA A 438 -17.99 37.24 -25.11
CA ALA A 438 -17.58 36.01 -25.79
C ALA A 438 -16.06 35.79 -25.75
N LEU A 439 -15.26 36.84 -25.99
CA LEU A 439 -13.80 36.78 -25.86
C LEU A 439 -13.35 36.45 -24.42
N LYS A 440 -13.99 37.04 -23.40
CA LYS A 440 -13.75 36.68 -21.99
C LYS A 440 -14.12 35.23 -21.69
N SER A 441 -15.24 34.72 -22.22
CA SER A 441 -15.64 33.32 -22.06
C SER A 441 -14.63 32.37 -22.71
N ALA A 442 -14.12 32.69 -23.89
CA ALA A 442 -13.09 31.90 -24.58
C ALA A 442 -11.74 31.93 -23.83
N GLN A 443 -11.35 33.07 -23.25
CA GLN A 443 -10.15 33.16 -22.41
C GLN A 443 -10.30 32.31 -21.13
N ALA A 444 -11.46 32.37 -20.47
CA ALA A 444 -11.76 31.56 -19.29
C ALA A 444 -11.79 30.06 -19.63
N ALA A 445 -12.32 29.66 -20.79
CA ALA A 445 -12.27 28.28 -21.26
C ALA A 445 -10.84 27.77 -21.50
N ARG A 446 -9.94 28.61 -22.04
CA ARG A 446 -8.51 28.26 -22.18
C ARG A 446 -7.84 28.08 -20.81
N GLN A 447 -8.14 28.94 -19.84
CA GLN A 447 -7.66 28.79 -18.46
C GLN A 447 -8.17 27.49 -17.81
N ALA A 448 -9.44 27.12 -18.04
CA ALA A 448 -10.00 25.88 -17.54
C ALA A 448 -9.32 24.65 -18.16
N TYR A 449 -9.05 24.69 -19.47
CA TYR A 449 -8.33 23.64 -20.18
C TYR A 449 -6.88 23.49 -19.72
N GLN A 450 -6.14 24.60 -19.54
CA GLN A 450 -4.77 24.55 -19.00
C GLN A 450 -4.75 23.96 -17.59
N ALA A 451 -5.67 24.37 -16.71
CA ALA A 451 -5.77 23.82 -15.36
C ALA A 451 -6.21 22.34 -15.34
N ALA A 452 -6.89 21.85 -16.38
CA ALA A 452 -7.19 20.43 -16.55
C ALA A 452 -5.96 19.61 -17.03
N LEU A 453 -5.10 20.19 -17.88
CA LEU A 453 -3.81 19.57 -18.24
C LEU A 453 -2.85 19.53 -17.04
N ASP A 454 -2.77 20.60 -16.25
CA ASP A 454 -2.04 20.61 -14.97
C ASP A 454 -2.55 19.47 -14.05
N ALA A 455 -3.87 19.36 -13.88
CA ALA A 455 -4.47 18.33 -13.03
C ALA A 455 -4.18 16.90 -13.51
N ALA A 456 -4.24 16.66 -14.82
CA ALA A 456 -3.90 15.38 -15.42
C ALA A 456 -2.42 15.02 -15.21
N LYS A 457 -1.50 15.96 -15.46
CA LYS A 457 -0.06 15.77 -15.22
C LYS A 457 0.25 15.46 -13.75
N HIS A 458 -0.42 16.13 -12.81
CA HIS A 458 -0.28 15.85 -11.38
C HIS A 458 -0.87 14.46 -11.01
N ALA A 459 -1.94 14.01 -11.66
CA ALA A 459 -2.46 12.65 -11.49
C ALA A 459 -1.51 11.57 -12.05
N GLU A 460 -0.89 11.81 -13.21
CA GLU A 460 0.15 10.95 -13.78
C GLU A 460 1.38 10.86 -12.86
N ALA A 461 1.84 11.99 -12.32
CA ALA A 461 2.94 12.04 -11.35
C ALA A 461 2.60 11.34 -10.03
N ALA A 462 1.35 11.46 -9.55
CA ALA A 462 0.88 10.74 -8.37
C ALA A 462 0.83 9.21 -8.60
N ALA A 463 0.45 8.76 -9.81
CA ALA A 463 0.45 7.35 -10.19
C ALA A 463 1.88 6.78 -10.25
N VAL A 464 2.82 7.45 -10.92
CA VAL A 464 4.24 7.04 -10.93
C VAL A 464 4.82 6.97 -9.52
N ALA A 465 4.48 7.92 -8.65
CA ALA A 465 4.89 7.90 -7.24
C ALA A 465 4.20 6.79 -6.41
N ALA A 466 3.09 6.21 -6.88
CA ALA A 466 2.47 5.02 -6.29
C ALA A 466 3.13 3.73 -6.80
N ASP A 467 3.50 3.66 -8.08
CA ASP A 467 4.27 2.55 -8.65
C ASP A 467 5.67 2.44 -8.00
N ASP A 468 6.37 3.57 -7.80
CA ASP A 468 7.60 3.66 -7.01
C ASP A 468 7.39 3.08 -5.59
N ALA A 469 6.29 3.44 -4.92
CA ALA A 469 6.00 2.97 -3.57
C ALA A 469 5.73 1.46 -3.51
N ALA A 470 5.04 0.92 -4.51
CA ALA A 470 4.77 -0.50 -4.66
C ALA A 470 6.04 -1.31 -4.98
N ALA A 471 6.91 -0.80 -5.86
CA ALA A 471 8.20 -1.40 -6.17
C ALA A 471 9.08 -1.52 -4.92
N HIS A 472 9.25 -0.41 -4.18
CA HIS A 472 10.01 -0.40 -2.93
C HIS A 472 9.37 -1.26 -1.81
N ALA A 473 8.05 -1.43 -1.80
CA ALA A 473 7.41 -2.40 -0.89
C ALA A 473 7.75 -3.87 -1.27
N GLY A 474 7.83 -4.19 -2.56
CA GLY A 474 8.30 -5.49 -3.05
C GLY A 474 9.78 -5.76 -2.74
N GLU A 475 10.63 -4.76 -2.86
CA GLU A 475 12.04 -4.81 -2.42
C GLU A 475 12.14 -5.07 -0.91
N ALA A 476 11.37 -4.33 -0.09
CA ALA A 476 11.35 -4.49 1.36
C ALA A 476 10.89 -5.89 1.78
N ALA A 477 9.84 -6.43 1.13
CA ALA A 477 9.36 -7.80 1.36
C ALA A 477 10.41 -8.86 0.98
N THR A 478 11.08 -8.68 -0.17
CA THR A 478 12.15 -9.58 -0.64
C THR A 478 13.35 -9.59 0.31
N ALA A 479 13.76 -8.41 0.79
CA ALA A 479 14.83 -8.27 1.76
C ALA A 479 14.46 -8.86 3.14
N ALA A 480 13.20 -8.67 3.59
CA ALA A 480 12.71 -9.29 4.83
C ALA A 480 12.62 -10.83 4.76
N ALA A 481 12.30 -11.38 3.59
CA ALA A 481 12.35 -12.83 3.35
C ALA A 481 13.80 -13.36 3.45
N ARG A 482 14.77 -12.69 2.80
CA ARG A 482 16.20 -13.03 2.91
C ARG A 482 16.70 -12.96 4.36
N ALA A 483 16.36 -11.88 5.09
CA ALA A 483 16.73 -11.74 6.51
C ALA A 483 16.14 -12.87 7.38
N THR A 484 14.92 -13.31 7.08
CA THR A 484 14.25 -14.42 7.79
C THR A 484 14.88 -15.78 7.45
N ALA A 485 15.29 -16.00 6.20
CA ALA A 485 16.01 -17.20 5.79
C ALA A 485 17.39 -17.30 6.49
N ALA A 486 18.18 -16.22 6.43
CA ALA A 486 19.49 -16.14 7.07
C ALA A 486 19.40 -16.32 8.61
N ALA A 487 18.44 -15.67 9.27
CA ALA A 487 18.19 -15.89 10.70
C ALA A 487 17.79 -17.34 11.05
N THR A 488 17.14 -18.04 10.13
CA THR A 488 16.82 -19.46 10.28
C THR A 488 18.07 -20.34 10.10
N ALA A 489 18.92 -20.05 9.11
CA ALA A 489 20.20 -20.72 8.91
C ALA A 489 21.14 -20.53 10.12
N ALA A 490 21.27 -19.30 10.64
CA ALA A 490 22.01 -19.01 11.87
C ALA A 490 21.45 -19.80 13.08
N THR A 491 20.12 -19.96 13.17
CA THR A 491 19.49 -20.77 14.23
C THR A 491 19.84 -22.25 14.09
N THR A 492 19.85 -22.79 12.87
CA THR A 492 20.27 -24.18 12.61
C THR A 492 21.74 -24.39 12.97
N ALA A 493 22.63 -23.51 12.50
CA ALA A 493 24.07 -23.59 12.77
C ALA A 493 24.38 -23.49 14.28
N ALA A 494 23.71 -22.58 15.00
CA ALA A 494 23.83 -22.48 16.46
C ALA A 494 23.30 -23.70 17.22
N ASN A 495 22.31 -24.41 16.68
CA ASN A 495 21.87 -25.69 17.24
C ASN A 495 22.92 -26.79 16.99
N THR A 496 23.50 -26.89 15.80
CA THR A 496 24.62 -27.80 15.51
C THR A 496 25.82 -27.57 16.44
N ALA A 497 26.18 -26.30 16.68
CA ALA A 497 27.24 -25.96 17.63
C ALA A 497 26.91 -26.41 19.07
N THR A 498 25.64 -26.27 19.47
CA THR A 498 25.15 -26.73 20.78
C THR A 498 25.17 -28.25 20.88
N GLU A 499 24.82 -28.98 19.82
CA GLU A 499 24.84 -30.44 19.79
C GLU A 499 26.26 -30.99 19.88
N ALA A 500 27.21 -30.45 19.11
CA ALA A 500 28.62 -30.83 19.19
C ALA A 500 29.22 -30.54 20.59
N ALA A 501 28.84 -29.42 21.22
CA ALA A 501 29.27 -29.10 22.59
C ALA A 501 28.67 -30.04 23.64
N ASN A 502 27.39 -30.43 23.50
CA ASN A 502 26.76 -31.42 24.38
C ASN A 502 27.39 -32.81 24.22
N GLN A 503 27.71 -33.22 22.98
CA GLN A 503 28.46 -34.46 22.73
C GLN A 503 29.86 -34.41 23.36
N ALA A 504 30.52 -33.25 23.37
CA ALA A 504 31.82 -33.09 24.03
C ALA A 504 31.72 -33.25 25.57
N VAL A 505 30.62 -32.82 26.19
CA VAL A 505 30.35 -33.09 27.62
C VAL A 505 30.18 -34.59 27.85
N GLN A 506 29.34 -35.28 27.06
CA GLN A 506 29.12 -36.72 27.22
C GLN A 506 30.41 -37.54 27.04
N VAL A 507 31.28 -37.17 26.08
CA VAL A 507 32.58 -37.84 25.89
C VAL A 507 33.52 -37.66 27.09
N GLU A 508 33.43 -36.57 27.86
CA GLU A 508 34.15 -36.44 29.14
C GLU A 508 33.55 -37.37 30.20
N GLU A 509 32.23 -37.33 30.37
CA GLU A 509 31.51 -38.10 31.39
C GLU A 509 31.70 -39.62 31.19
N ASP A 510 31.52 -40.12 29.96
CA ASP A 510 31.75 -41.53 29.58
C ASP A 510 33.22 -41.94 29.83
N ALA A 511 34.18 -41.10 29.44
CA ALA A 511 35.60 -41.39 29.63
C ALA A 511 36.01 -41.35 31.11
N ARG A 512 35.36 -40.55 31.95
CA ARG A 512 35.56 -40.57 33.41
C ARG A 512 34.95 -41.81 34.05
N LEU A 513 33.79 -42.27 33.59
CA LEU A 513 33.17 -43.51 34.06
C LEU A 513 34.04 -44.72 33.73
N ALA A 514 34.43 -44.89 32.46
CA ALA A 514 35.23 -46.03 32.00
C ALA A 514 36.62 -46.11 32.65
N ASP A 515 37.27 -44.98 32.94
CA ASP A 515 38.56 -44.94 33.64
C ASP A 515 38.42 -45.31 35.14
N ALA A 516 37.26 -45.06 35.75
CA ALA A 516 36.94 -45.45 37.12
C ALA A 516 36.57 -46.94 37.24
N GLU A 517 35.75 -47.47 36.32
CA GLU A 517 35.40 -48.90 36.25
C GLU A 517 36.65 -49.76 36.02
N ARG A 518 37.49 -49.39 35.04
CA ARG A 518 38.81 -49.99 34.79
C ARG A 518 39.65 -50.10 36.06
N LEU A 519 39.68 -49.04 36.87
CA LEU A 519 40.50 -49.01 38.09
C LEU A 519 39.89 -49.85 39.21
N ALA A 520 38.55 -49.94 39.29
CA ALA A 520 37.88 -50.85 40.22
C ALA A 520 38.20 -52.32 39.91
N ASP A 521 38.07 -52.75 38.64
CA ASP A 521 38.39 -54.11 38.20
C ASP A 521 39.85 -54.47 38.52
N GLN A 522 40.80 -53.59 38.18
CA GLN A 522 42.22 -53.78 38.48
C GLN A 522 42.54 -53.81 39.99
N THR A 523 41.67 -53.23 40.82
CA THR A 523 41.80 -53.28 42.28
C THR A 523 41.35 -54.63 42.81
N GLU A 524 40.23 -55.16 42.33
CA GLU A 524 39.71 -56.46 42.78
C GLU A 524 40.56 -57.64 42.26
N GLU A 525 41.04 -57.58 41.01
CA GLU A 525 42.02 -58.54 40.46
C GLU A 525 43.28 -58.59 41.33
N GLY A 526 43.92 -57.43 41.57
CA GLY A 526 45.13 -57.38 42.40
C GLY A 526 44.92 -57.78 43.87
N LYS A 527 43.70 -57.60 44.41
CA LYS A 527 43.34 -58.09 45.76
C LYS A 527 43.21 -59.61 45.80
N ALA A 528 42.71 -60.25 44.74
CA ALA A 528 42.64 -61.70 44.64
C ALA A 528 44.05 -62.32 44.64
N ASP A 529 44.94 -61.84 43.77
CA ASP A 529 46.37 -62.24 43.72
C ASP A 529 47.04 -62.10 45.10
N ALA A 530 46.80 -60.96 45.76
CA ALA A 530 47.36 -60.67 47.08
C ALA A 530 46.83 -61.62 48.18
N ALA A 531 45.54 -61.97 48.13
CA ALA A 531 44.93 -62.92 49.06
C ALA A 531 45.49 -64.34 48.88
N GLU A 532 45.64 -64.82 47.64
CA GLU A 532 46.22 -66.13 47.34
C GLU A 532 47.69 -66.20 47.81
N ALA A 533 48.49 -65.16 47.51
CA ALA A 533 49.87 -65.06 47.97
C ALA A 533 50.00 -65.07 49.51
N ARG A 534 48.97 -64.60 50.23
CA ARG A 534 48.93 -64.64 51.71
C ARG A 534 48.60 -66.03 52.24
N VAL A 535 47.68 -66.77 51.61
CA VAL A 535 47.38 -68.17 51.96
C VAL A 535 48.61 -69.05 51.76
N ALA A 536 49.27 -68.92 50.60
CA ALA A 536 50.49 -69.66 50.27
C ALA A 536 51.71 -69.30 51.15
N GLU A 537 51.63 -68.24 51.97
CA GLU A 537 52.60 -67.97 53.04
C GLU A 537 52.24 -68.68 54.34
N GLN A 538 50.97 -68.62 54.76
CA GLN A 538 50.48 -69.30 55.96
C GLN A 538 50.73 -70.81 55.88
N GLU A 539 50.39 -71.46 54.76
CA GLU A 539 50.61 -72.90 54.57
C GLU A 539 52.08 -73.34 54.65
N ARG A 540 53.04 -72.43 54.45
CA ARG A 540 54.48 -72.73 54.60
C ARG A 540 54.92 -72.66 56.06
N LEU A 541 54.34 -71.73 56.83
CA LEU A 541 54.59 -71.58 58.26
C LEU A 541 53.96 -72.73 59.05
N ASP A 542 52.72 -73.11 58.70
CA ASP A 542 51.97 -74.17 59.39
C ASP A 542 52.65 -75.54 59.26
N ARG A 543 53.23 -75.85 58.08
CA ARG A 543 54.03 -77.07 57.87
C ARG A 543 55.27 -77.12 58.77
N ALA A 544 56.07 -76.05 58.77
CA ALA A 544 57.28 -75.99 59.61
C ALA A 544 56.96 -76.09 61.12
N ALA A 545 55.79 -75.63 61.56
CA ALA A 545 55.33 -75.80 62.93
C ALA A 545 54.90 -77.25 63.25
N ALA A 546 54.29 -77.96 62.29
CA ALA A 546 53.89 -79.35 62.45
C ALA A 546 55.11 -80.29 62.53
N ASP A 547 56.11 -80.10 61.66
CA ASP A 547 57.34 -80.90 61.64
C ASP A 547 58.08 -80.82 62.99
N ALA A 548 58.18 -79.61 63.56
CA ALA A 548 58.80 -79.39 64.88
C ALA A 548 58.04 -80.02 66.05
N ALA A 549 56.73 -80.22 65.93
CA ALA A 549 55.90 -80.81 66.98
C ALA A 549 56.01 -82.34 67.05
N GLU A 550 56.23 -83.01 65.92
CA GLU A 550 56.37 -84.48 65.86
C GLU A 550 57.72 -84.94 66.43
N GLU A 551 58.83 -84.24 66.16
CA GLU A 551 60.14 -84.62 66.71
C GLU A 551 60.13 -84.59 68.25
N ALA A 552 59.51 -83.56 68.84
CA ALA A 552 59.35 -83.42 70.29
C ALA A 552 58.52 -84.56 70.92
N ARG A 553 57.63 -85.20 70.15
CA ARG A 553 56.84 -86.36 70.59
C ARG A 553 57.68 -87.64 70.66
N LEU A 554 58.62 -87.82 69.72
CA LEU A 554 59.48 -89.00 69.62
C LEU A 554 60.55 -89.04 70.72
N ASP A 555 61.06 -87.88 71.13
CA ASP A 555 62.05 -87.79 72.21
C ASP A 555 61.46 -88.16 73.58
N GLU A 556 60.19 -87.83 73.84
CA GLU A 556 59.51 -88.27 75.07
C GLU A 556 59.37 -89.80 75.13
N GLN A 557 59.02 -90.45 74.01
CA GLN A 557 58.98 -91.91 73.92
C GLN A 557 60.36 -92.55 74.18
N THR A 558 61.43 -91.87 73.75
CA THR A 558 62.82 -92.28 74.02
C THR A 558 63.16 -92.22 75.51
N ARG A 559 62.72 -91.17 76.22
CA ARG A 559 62.89 -91.02 77.68
C ARG A 559 62.20 -92.14 78.46
N GLN A 560 61.03 -92.59 78.01
CA GLN A 560 60.26 -93.67 78.65
C GLN A 560 61.01 -95.01 78.57
N TRP A 561 61.47 -95.42 77.39
CA TRP A 561 62.26 -96.64 77.23
C TRP A 561 63.57 -96.64 78.04
N LEU A 562 64.22 -95.48 78.17
CA LEU A 562 65.39 -95.30 79.03
C LEU A 562 65.06 -95.51 80.51
N ALA A 563 63.95 -94.94 81.00
CA ALA A 563 63.52 -95.07 82.38
C ALA A 563 63.13 -96.52 82.73
N GLU A 564 62.46 -97.23 81.82
CA GLU A 564 62.13 -98.66 81.96
C GLU A 564 63.39 -99.54 82.09
N ALA A 565 64.37 -99.33 81.20
CA ALA A 565 65.55 -100.16 81.10
C ALA A 565 66.60 -99.89 82.20
N SER A 566 66.70 -98.65 82.68
CA SER A 566 67.60 -98.27 83.79
C SER A 566 66.99 -98.52 85.18
N ALA A 567 65.77 -99.04 85.29
CA ALA A 567 65.10 -99.22 86.58
C ALA A 567 65.82 -100.24 87.51
N PRO A 568 65.95 -99.97 88.82
CA PRO A 568 66.55 -100.91 89.77
C PRO A 568 65.82 -102.26 89.81
N GLY A 569 66.48 -103.31 89.35
CA GLY A 569 65.91 -104.66 89.24
C GLY A 569 65.22 -104.97 87.90
N ALA A 570 65.35 -104.12 86.88
CA ALA A 570 64.85 -104.40 85.53
C ALA A 570 65.35 -105.75 84.99
N SER A 571 64.41 -106.57 84.51
CA SER A 571 64.69 -107.91 83.98
C SER A 571 65.55 -107.85 82.71
N SER A 572 66.23 -108.95 82.40
CA SER A 572 66.98 -109.10 81.14
C SER A 572 66.12 -108.79 79.91
N GLU A 573 64.84 -109.20 79.93
CA GLU A 573 63.88 -108.94 78.86
C GLU A 573 63.59 -107.44 78.68
N VAL A 574 63.37 -106.68 79.76
CA VAL A 574 63.13 -105.23 79.69
C VAL A 574 64.39 -104.47 79.26
N VAL A 575 65.56 -104.88 79.75
CA VAL A 575 66.84 -104.29 79.33
C VAL A 575 67.14 -104.57 77.85
N LEU A 576 66.95 -105.80 77.38
CA LEU A 576 67.22 -106.17 75.99
C LEU A 576 66.16 -105.64 75.00
N SER A 577 64.96 -105.29 75.45
CA SER A 577 63.92 -104.69 74.60
C SER A 577 63.93 -103.16 74.67
N SER A 578 63.43 -102.55 75.76
CA SER A 578 63.39 -101.09 75.92
C SER A 578 64.79 -100.48 75.93
N GLY A 579 65.79 -101.13 76.53
CA GLY A 579 67.17 -100.63 76.51
C GLY A 579 67.79 -100.60 75.11
N ARG A 580 67.51 -101.60 74.26
CA ARG A 580 67.93 -101.58 72.85
C ARG A 580 67.14 -100.55 72.03
N ARG A 581 65.82 -100.42 72.24
CA ARG A 581 65.01 -99.38 71.55
C ARG A 581 65.48 -97.97 71.88
N ALA A 582 65.77 -97.72 73.16
CA ALA A 582 66.40 -96.50 73.62
C ALA A 582 67.76 -96.26 72.96
N ALA A 583 68.65 -97.25 72.93
CA ALA A 583 69.95 -97.11 72.30
C ALA A 583 69.86 -96.93 70.77
N ALA A 584 68.93 -97.59 70.09
CA ALA A 584 68.69 -97.46 68.65
C ALA A 584 68.24 -96.02 68.29
N ARG A 585 67.24 -95.51 68.97
CA ARG A 585 66.76 -94.13 68.81
C ARG A 585 67.83 -93.10 69.23
N LEU A 586 68.59 -93.34 70.31
CA LEU A 586 69.74 -92.50 70.65
C LEU A 586 70.89 -92.58 69.64
N MET A 587 71.03 -93.66 68.86
CA MET A 587 72.02 -93.76 67.79
C MET A 587 71.62 -92.96 66.53
N THR A 588 70.34 -92.62 66.36
CA THR A 588 69.92 -91.64 65.35
C THR A 588 69.93 -90.20 65.88
N THR A 589 69.31 -89.94 67.04
CA THR A 589 69.09 -88.56 67.53
C THR A 589 70.06 -88.01 68.56
N GLY A 590 70.90 -88.83 69.20
CA GLY A 590 71.93 -88.36 70.12
C GLY A 590 72.95 -87.44 69.44
N GLY A 591 73.80 -86.78 70.22
CA GLY A 591 75.03 -86.19 69.67
C GLY A 591 76.05 -87.27 69.30
N ASP A 592 77.19 -86.90 68.73
CA ASP A 592 78.16 -87.85 68.16
C ASP A 592 78.73 -88.83 69.21
N TRP A 593 78.93 -88.38 70.45
CA TRP A 593 79.37 -89.24 71.55
C TRP A 593 78.25 -90.16 72.03
N THR A 594 77.03 -89.63 72.19
CA THR A 594 75.84 -90.40 72.57
C THR A 594 75.54 -91.48 71.53
N ARG A 595 75.65 -91.15 70.24
CA ARG A 595 75.50 -92.09 69.13
C ARG A 595 76.56 -93.18 69.15
N ALA A 596 77.82 -92.83 69.39
CA ALA A 596 78.91 -93.81 69.50
C ALA A 596 78.73 -94.76 70.71
N ALA A 597 78.36 -94.22 71.87
CA ALA A 597 78.11 -95.02 73.08
C ALA A 597 76.88 -95.93 72.93
N ALA A 598 75.80 -95.42 72.34
CA ALA A 598 74.60 -96.19 72.07
C ALA A 598 74.83 -97.29 71.02
N GLY A 599 75.58 -97.01 69.96
CA GLY A 599 76.00 -98.00 68.97
C GLY A 599 76.85 -99.13 69.57
N ALA A 600 77.78 -98.79 70.47
CA ALA A 600 78.55 -99.80 71.22
C ALA A 600 77.63 -100.67 72.12
N ALA A 601 76.64 -100.06 72.76
CA ALA A 601 75.65 -100.77 73.59
C ALA A 601 74.72 -101.70 72.78
N LEU A 602 74.35 -101.30 71.55
CA LEU A 602 73.58 -102.13 70.61
C LEU A 602 74.37 -103.32 70.07
N ALA A 603 75.69 -103.13 69.86
CA ALA A 603 76.60 -104.17 69.39
C ALA A 603 76.95 -105.20 70.49
N GLY A 604 76.91 -104.78 71.75
CA GLY A 604 77.34 -105.56 72.91
C GLY A 604 76.33 -106.57 73.47
N SER A 605 76.72 -107.15 74.61
CA SER A 605 75.91 -108.05 75.43
C SER A 605 74.93 -107.30 76.33
N GLU A 606 74.09 -108.03 77.07
CA GLU A 606 73.24 -107.43 78.12
C GLU A 606 74.08 -106.67 79.17
N ALA A 607 75.28 -107.15 79.51
CA ALA A 607 76.15 -106.50 80.49
C ALA A 607 76.67 -105.14 79.97
N ASP A 608 77.01 -105.06 78.68
CA ASP A 608 77.45 -103.82 78.03
C ASP A 608 76.30 -102.81 77.93
N LEU A 609 75.10 -103.30 77.60
CA LEU A 609 73.88 -102.48 77.58
C LEU A 609 73.50 -101.97 78.97
N ARG A 610 73.63 -102.80 80.03
CA ARG A 610 73.47 -102.34 81.43
C ARG A 610 74.53 -101.31 81.82
N SER A 611 75.76 -101.45 81.35
CA SER A 611 76.84 -100.46 81.58
C SER A 611 76.52 -99.10 80.92
N PHE A 612 76.04 -99.12 79.68
CA PHE A 612 75.57 -97.93 78.98
C PHE A 612 74.39 -97.26 79.69
N LEU A 613 73.38 -98.04 80.08
CA LEU A 613 72.17 -97.56 80.78
C LEU A 613 72.43 -97.03 82.20
N ALA A 614 73.50 -97.51 82.86
CA ALA A 614 73.84 -97.12 84.23
C ALA A 614 74.77 -95.89 84.31
N THR A 615 75.70 -95.73 83.37
CA THR A 615 76.65 -94.59 83.37
C THR A 615 77.09 -94.15 81.96
N GLY A 616 77.27 -95.07 81.02
CA GLY A 616 77.89 -94.77 79.72
C GLY A 616 77.11 -93.75 78.87
N ARG A 617 75.78 -93.75 78.94
CA ARG A 617 74.89 -92.77 78.27
C ARG A 617 75.14 -91.34 78.74
N GLU A 618 75.26 -91.14 80.05
CA GLU A 618 75.29 -89.80 80.65
C GLU A 618 76.64 -89.12 80.42
N ALA A 619 77.73 -89.87 80.57
CA ALA A 619 79.07 -89.40 80.22
C ALA A 619 79.20 -89.05 78.71
N ALA A 620 78.44 -89.72 77.85
CA ALA A 620 78.42 -89.43 76.41
C ALA A 620 77.59 -88.17 76.07
N ALA A 621 76.41 -88.02 76.68
CA ALA A 621 75.59 -86.81 76.54
C ALA A 621 76.30 -85.56 77.08
N GLU A 622 77.05 -85.70 78.18
CA GLU A 622 77.87 -84.63 78.75
C GLU A 622 78.90 -84.10 77.74
N GLU A 623 79.62 -84.98 77.05
CA GLU A 623 80.66 -84.56 76.10
C GLU A 623 80.07 -84.02 74.79
N ASP A 624 78.87 -84.45 74.39
CA ASP A 624 78.11 -83.82 73.30
C ASP A 624 77.69 -82.39 73.63
N ASP A 625 77.19 -82.15 74.83
CA ASP A 625 76.85 -80.80 75.29
C ASP A 625 78.10 -79.93 75.42
N ARG A 626 79.21 -80.49 75.91
CA ARG A 626 80.52 -79.80 75.90
C ARG A 626 80.97 -79.49 74.47
N MET A 627 80.73 -80.36 73.48
CA MET A 627 81.01 -80.05 72.07
C MET A 627 80.15 -78.89 71.52
N LYS A 628 78.85 -78.83 71.86
CA LYS A 628 77.98 -77.69 71.52
C LYS A 628 78.52 -76.39 72.12
N VAL A 629 78.94 -76.39 73.39
CA VAL A 629 79.51 -75.19 74.05
C VAL A 629 80.89 -74.80 73.48
N ARG A 630 81.74 -75.77 73.09
CA ARG A 630 83.00 -75.48 72.35
C ARG A 630 82.74 -74.76 71.03
N HIS A 631 81.70 -75.16 70.28
CA HIS A 631 81.33 -74.46 69.05
C HIS A 631 80.87 -73.02 69.31
N ILE A 632 80.12 -72.77 70.38
CA ILE A 632 79.69 -71.42 70.79
C ILE A 632 80.91 -70.56 71.20
N ALA A 633 81.85 -71.12 71.98
CA ALA A 633 83.11 -70.44 72.32
C ALA A 633 83.99 -70.12 71.09
N ALA A 634 83.91 -70.94 70.04
CA ALA A 634 84.63 -70.71 68.79
C ALA A 634 83.98 -69.63 67.90
N THR A 635 82.66 -69.43 67.98
CA THR A 635 81.88 -68.58 67.05
C THR A 635 81.32 -67.29 67.67
N ALA A 636 81.43 -67.09 68.99
CA ALA A 636 80.87 -65.93 69.67
C ALA A 636 81.63 -64.61 69.37
N ASP A 637 81.01 -63.70 68.61
CA ASP A 637 81.46 -62.31 68.38
C ASP A 637 81.60 -61.48 69.67
N LYS A 638 80.93 -61.90 70.75
CA LYS A 638 80.89 -61.23 72.05
C LYS A 638 81.93 -61.86 72.99
N PRO A 639 82.98 -61.14 73.41
CA PRO A 639 84.00 -61.69 74.31
C PRO A 639 83.43 -62.25 75.62
N ALA A 640 82.41 -61.61 76.20
CA ALA A 640 81.76 -62.07 77.42
C ALA A 640 80.99 -63.40 77.21
N LEU A 641 80.30 -63.58 76.07
CA LEU A 641 79.65 -64.84 75.69
C LEU A 641 80.69 -65.95 75.48
N LYS A 642 81.81 -65.63 74.83
CA LYS A 642 82.92 -66.56 74.66
C LYS A 642 83.49 -67.02 76.01
N THR A 643 83.83 -66.10 76.90
CA THR A 643 84.36 -66.43 78.23
C THR A 643 83.33 -67.16 79.09
N ALA A 644 82.03 -66.87 78.96
CA ALA A 644 80.97 -67.64 79.63
C ALA A 644 80.90 -69.09 79.13
N ALA A 645 80.97 -69.31 77.82
CA ALA A 645 81.07 -70.64 77.22
C ALA A 645 82.33 -71.39 77.68
N GLU A 646 83.50 -70.74 77.63
CA GLU A 646 84.78 -71.30 78.11
C GLU A 646 84.75 -71.63 79.61
N THR A 647 84.04 -70.84 80.41
CA THR A 647 83.84 -71.11 81.85
C THR A 647 82.91 -72.31 82.05
N ALA A 648 81.78 -72.37 81.34
CA ALA A 648 80.82 -73.48 81.44
C ALA A 648 81.47 -74.83 81.08
N LEU A 649 82.39 -74.84 80.11
CA LEU A 649 83.21 -76.01 79.75
C LEU A 649 84.10 -76.54 80.87
N THR A 650 84.35 -75.77 81.94
CA THR A 650 85.11 -76.23 83.13
C THR A 650 84.22 -76.58 84.33
N GLY A 651 82.90 -76.33 84.25
CA GLY A 651 81.91 -76.72 85.26
C GLY A 651 81.42 -78.16 85.11
N SER A 652 80.41 -78.54 85.91
CA SER A 652 79.68 -79.82 85.80
C SER A 652 78.77 -79.84 84.56
N HIS A 653 78.24 -81.02 84.18
CA HIS A 653 77.30 -81.16 83.06
C HIS A 653 76.11 -80.19 83.18
N ASP A 654 75.48 -80.10 84.36
CA ASP A 654 74.43 -79.12 84.66
C ASP A 654 74.81 -77.67 84.28
N THR A 655 76.07 -77.26 84.49
CA THR A 655 76.58 -75.94 84.12
C THR A 655 76.63 -75.77 82.59
N VAL A 656 77.01 -76.83 81.87
CA VAL A 656 77.07 -76.87 80.41
C VAL A 656 75.66 -76.81 79.81
N VAL A 657 74.72 -77.61 80.31
CA VAL A 657 73.30 -77.61 79.89
C VAL A 657 72.64 -76.26 80.17
N THR A 658 72.77 -75.75 81.40
CA THR A 658 72.22 -74.43 81.77
C THR A 658 72.75 -73.32 80.85
N PHE A 659 74.03 -73.36 80.48
CA PHE A 659 74.58 -72.41 79.50
C PHE A 659 74.03 -72.62 78.09
N LEU A 660 73.81 -73.86 77.62
CA LEU A 660 73.25 -74.12 76.30
C LEU A 660 71.81 -73.61 76.14
N GLU A 661 70.98 -73.75 77.18
CA GLU A 661 69.60 -73.28 77.22
C GLU A 661 69.52 -71.76 77.30
N THR A 662 70.20 -71.15 78.29
CA THR A 662 70.08 -69.71 78.59
C THR A 662 70.94 -68.83 77.69
N ARG A 663 72.07 -69.36 77.20
CA ARG A 663 73.22 -68.62 76.64
C ARG A 663 73.69 -67.47 77.53
N GLU A 664 73.47 -67.56 78.85
CA GLU A 664 73.70 -66.45 79.77
C GLU A 664 75.17 -66.06 79.85
N TYR A 665 75.44 -64.76 79.78
CA TYR A 665 76.79 -64.20 79.92
C TYR A 665 76.73 -62.83 80.59
N PRO A 666 77.80 -62.40 81.30
CA PRO A 666 77.83 -61.09 81.94
C PRO A 666 77.55 -59.94 80.95
N GLY A 667 76.35 -59.37 81.03
CA GLY A 667 75.88 -58.29 80.16
C GLY A 667 74.84 -58.69 79.10
N LYS A 668 74.43 -59.96 78.98
CA LYS A 668 73.43 -60.41 78.00
C LYS A 668 72.13 -59.60 78.07
N ASP A 669 71.54 -59.43 79.26
CA ASP A 669 70.31 -58.65 79.46
C ASP A 669 70.46 -57.21 78.93
N THR A 670 71.63 -56.59 79.13
CA THR A 670 71.94 -55.24 78.63
C THR A 670 72.02 -55.21 77.10
N ASP A 671 72.67 -56.20 76.48
CA ASP A 671 72.77 -56.32 75.02
C ASP A 671 71.38 -56.55 74.37
N ASP A 672 70.58 -57.47 74.92
CA ASP A 672 69.21 -57.74 74.47
C ASP A 672 68.34 -56.47 74.62
N ARG A 673 68.42 -55.78 75.75
CA ARG A 673 67.71 -54.50 75.99
C ARG A 673 68.15 -53.38 75.04
N ILE A 674 69.45 -53.27 74.73
CA ILE A 674 69.95 -52.34 73.72
C ILE A 674 69.36 -52.68 72.35
N ARG A 675 69.33 -53.97 71.97
CA ARG A 675 68.80 -54.41 70.68
C ARG A 675 67.30 -54.12 70.55
N ILE A 676 66.52 -54.35 71.61
CA ILE A 676 65.09 -54.01 71.65
C ILE A 676 64.90 -52.49 71.60
N GLY A 677 65.70 -51.71 72.33
CA GLY A 677 65.69 -50.24 72.27
C GLY A 677 65.99 -49.68 70.86
N GLN A 678 66.91 -50.31 70.11
CA GLN A 678 67.16 -49.98 68.70
C GLN A 678 65.92 -50.24 67.82
N LEU A 679 65.30 -51.42 67.97
CA LEU A 679 64.08 -51.78 67.22
C LEU A 679 62.91 -50.85 67.56
N MET A 680 62.68 -50.55 68.84
CA MET A 680 61.69 -49.57 69.29
C MET A 680 61.99 -48.16 68.78
N THR A 681 63.25 -47.77 68.59
CA THR A 681 63.60 -46.44 68.06
C THR A 681 63.30 -46.34 66.57
N ALA A 682 63.61 -47.39 65.80
CA ALA A 682 63.38 -47.43 64.35
C ALA A 682 61.91 -47.72 63.97
N GLY A 683 61.16 -48.42 64.81
CA GLY A 683 59.79 -48.86 64.54
C GLY A 683 58.68 -47.86 64.86
N GLY A 684 57.45 -48.25 64.52
CA GLY A 684 56.24 -47.48 64.75
C GLY A 684 55.67 -47.69 66.16
N THR A 685 54.34 -47.66 66.26
CA THR A 685 53.63 -47.73 67.55
C THR A 685 53.59 -49.16 68.08
N GLN A 686 53.43 -50.14 67.19
CA GLN A 686 53.28 -51.55 67.54
C GLN A 686 54.63 -52.16 67.94
N MET A 687 55.71 -51.84 67.21
CA MET A 687 57.08 -52.15 67.61
C MET A 687 57.43 -51.54 68.98
N LYS A 688 56.98 -50.32 69.27
CA LYS A 688 57.18 -49.68 70.58
C LYS A 688 56.38 -50.37 71.68
N ALA A 689 55.12 -50.75 71.43
CA ALA A 689 54.29 -51.46 72.41
C ALA A 689 54.87 -52.85 72.75
N ALA A 690 55.15 -53.66 71.72
CA ALA A 690 55.69 -55.01 71.89
C ALA A 690 57.12 -55.00 72.48
N GLY A 691 57.98 -54.10 72.00
CA GLY A 691 59.32 -53.92 72.57
C GLY A 691 59.29 -53.45 74.03
N GLN A 692 58.39 -52.53 74.40
CA GLN A 692 58.24 -52.09 75.78
C GLN A 692 57.75 -53.23 76.69
N ALA A 693 56.83 -54.07 76.22
CA ALA A 693 56.40 -55.27 76.95
C ALA A 693 57.60 -56.21 77.22
N ALA A 694 58.42 -56.48 76.21
CA ALA A 694 59.63 -57.29 76.34
C ALA A 694 60.68 -56.65 77.29
N LEU A 695 60.90 -55.33 77.21
CA LEU A 695 61.80 -54.61 78.14
C LEU A 695 61.34 -54.66 79.61
N ASN A 696 60.02 -54.69 79.83
CA ASN A 696 59.39 -54.78 81.14
C ASN A 696 59.36 -56.22 81.70
N GLY A 697 59.41 -57.24 80.84
CA GLY A 697 59.36 -58.64 81.21
C GLY A 697 60.66 -59.22 81.76
N THR A 698 60.76 -60.54 81.72
CA THR A 698 61.95 -61.34 82.02
C THR A 698 62.98 -61.30 80.88
N PRO A 699 64.21 -61.84 81.07
CA PRO A 699 65.15 -62.06 79.97
C PRO A 699 64.62 -63.02 78.89
N ALA A 700 63.68 -63.92 79.22
CA ALA A 700 63.05 -64.83 78.26
C ALA A 700 62.10 -64.06 77.32
N ASP A 701 61.24 -63.17 77.87
CA ASP A 701 60.34 -62.31 77.07
C ASP A 701 61.12 -61.44 76.07
N ARG A 702 62.34 -61.00 76.44
CA ARG A 702 63.26 -60.28 75.55
C ARG A 702 63.79 -61.17 74.44
N HIS A 703 64.18 -62.40 74.76
CA HIS A 703 64.66 -63.34 73.76
C HIS A 703 63.55 -63.73 72.77
N GLU A 704 62.34 -64.06 73.25
CA GLU A 704 61.18 -64.39 72.42
C GLU A 704 60.77 -63.24 71.49
N PHE A 705 60.75 -61.99 72.00
CA PHE A 705 60.50 -60.83 71.17
C PHE A 705 61.59 -60.64 70.09
N LEU A 706 62.86 -60.90 70.40
CA LEU A 706 63.96 -60.79 69.45
C LEU A 706 63.98 -61.93 68.42
N THR A 707 63.52 -63.13 68.74
CA THR A 707 63.45 -64.26 67.78
C THR A 707 62.19 -64.22 66.93
N THR A 708 61.04 -63.79 67.47
CA THR A 708 59.74 -63.84 66.76
C THR A 708 58.94 -62.54 66.84
N GLY A 709 58.71 -61.99 68.04
CA GLY A 709 57.72 -60.93 68.29
C GLY A 709 57.96 -59.63 67.50
N GLN A 710 59.22 -59.27 67.24
CA GLN A 710 59.58 -58.09 66.44
C GLN A 710 58.99 -58.12 65.02
N TYR A 711 58.79 -59.31 64.43
CA TYR A 711 58.35 -59.42 63.04
C TYR A 711 56.85 -59.16 62.87
N ALA A 712 56.03 -59.66 63.81
CA ALA A 712 54.59 -59.37 63.85
C ALA A 712 54.33 -57.89 64.18
N ALA A 713 55.05 -57.33 65.16
CA ALA A 713 54.92 -55.92 65.53
C ALA A 713 55.27 -54.97 64.36
N ALA A 714 56.30 -55.29 63.60
CA ALA A 714 56.66 -54.54 62.39
C ALA A 714 55.59 -54.63 61.28
N GLU A 715 54.96 -55.78 61.07
CA GLU A 715 53.88 -55.89 60.08
C GLU A 715 52.67 -55.01 60.43
N LEU A 716 52.28 -54.97 61.70
CA LEU A 716 51.17 -54.13 62.12
C LEU A 716 51.47 -52.63 61.94
N ASP A 717 52.72 -52.20 62.17
CA ASP A 717 53.17 -50.84 61.84
C ASP A 717 53.18 -50.58 60.32
N ASP A 718 53.67 -51.54 59.51
CA ASP A 718 53.63 -51.48 58.04
C ASP A 718 52.17 -51.30 57.56
N ARG A 719 51.22 -52.11 58.06
CA ARG A 719 49.78 -52.03 57.74
C ARG A 719 49.15 -50.69 58.10
N VAL A 720 49.42 -50.17 59.31
CA VAL A 720 48.96 -48.84 59.73
C VAL A 720 49.50 -47.75 58.80
N ARG A 721 50.77 -47.85 58.37
CA ARG A 721 51.38 -46.88 57.46
C ARG A 721 50.73 -46.89 56.07
N VAL A 722 50.44 -48.07 55.52
CA VAL A 722 49.71 -48.20 54.23
C VAL A 722 48.30 -47.58 54.34
N GLY A 723 47.58 -47.82 55.44
CA GLY A 723 46.24 -47.22 55.68
C GLY A 723 46.24 -45.68 55.75
N GLN A 724 47.30 -45.08 56.32
CA GLN A 724 47.48 -43.63 56.31
C GLN A 724 47.67 -43.09 54.88
N ILE A 725 48.53 -43.73 54.09
CA ILE A 725 48.81 -43.34 52.70
C ILE A 725 47.55 -43.51 51.83
N MET A 726 46.83 -44.62 51.99
CA MET A 726 45.52 -44.86 51.34
C MET A 726 44.52 -43.73 51.61
N THR A 727 44.48 -43.21 52.84
CA THR A 727 43.52 -42.18 53.23
C THR A 727 43.83 -40.83 52.57
N ALA A 728 45.11 -40.48 52.44
CA ALA A 728 45.57 -39.24 51.83
C ALA A 728 45.71 -39.29 50.28
N GLY A 729 45.75 -40.49 49.70
CA GLY A 729 45.98 -40.71 48.27
C GLY A 729 44.79 -40.45 47.34
N GLY A 730 45.09 -40.35 46.04
CA GLY A 730 44.09 -40.38 44.98
C GLY A 730 43.61 -41.81 44.66
N PRO A 731 42.77 -41.99 43.61
CA PRO A 731 42.23 -43.29 43.23
C PRO A 731 43.30 -44.38 42.99
N GLU A 732 44.38 -44.07 42.26
CA GLU A 732 45.43 -45.05 41.94
C GLU A 732 46.22 -45.45 43.20
N VAL A 733 46.52 -44.48 44.09
CA VAL A 733 47.15 -44.78 45.40
C VAL A 733 46.23 -45.63 46.29
N LYS A 734 44.92 -45.37 46.27
CA LYS A 734 43.92 -46.16 47.02
C LYS A 734 43.84 -47.60 46.53
N SER A 735 43.76 -47.81 45.21
CA SER A 735 43.81 -49.13 44.58
C SER A 735 45.04 -49.94 45.04
N MET A 736 46.24 -49.39 44.82
CA MET A 736 47.49 -50.06 45.19
C MET A 736 47.63 -50.32 46.69
N ALA A 737 47.08 -49.45 47.54
CA ALA A 737 47.10 -49.64 48.99
C ALA A 737 46.13 -50.74 49.47
N GLN A 738 44.97 -50.89 48.85
CA GLN A 738 44.01 -51.96 49.16
C GLN A 738 44.56 -53.35 48.75
N ILE A 739 45.22 -53.41 47.60
CA ILE A 739 45.99 -54.59 47.15
C ILE A 739 47.06 -54.93 48.21
N ALA A 740 47.87 -53.95 48.61
CA ALA A 740 48.94 -54.16 49.60
C ALA A 740 48.42 -54.59 50.98
N LEU A 741 47.30 -54.03 51.45
CA LEU A 741 46.65 -54.40 52.72
C LEU A 741 46.02 -55.80 52.69
N THR A 742 45.65 -56.32 51.52
CA THR A 742 45.11 -57.68 51.39
C THR A 742 46.22 -58.74 51.46
N GLY A 743 47.42 -58.38 51.03
CA GLY A 743 48.55 -59.29 50.85
C GLY A 743 49.36 -59.69 52.08
N PRO A 744 50.36 -60.57 51.87
CA PRO A 744 51.40 -60.90 52.86
C PRO A 744 52.33 -59.71 53.13
N ARG A 745 53.22 -59.84 54.11
CA ARG A 745 54.08 -58.75 54.58
C ARG A 745 55.00 -58.14 53.50
N SER A 746 55.36 -58.92 52.48
CA SER A 746 56.12 -58.44 51.32
C SER A 746 55.35 -57.38 50.52
N TYR A 747 54.04 -57.54 50.30
CA TYR A 747 53.22 -56.61 49.51
C TYR A 747 53.13 -55.22 50.18
N LEU A 748 53.06 -55.19 51.51
CA LEU A 748 53.13 -53.95 52.29
C LEU A 748 54.44 -53.21 52.06
N LYS A 749 55.57 -53.94 52.09
CA LYS A 749 56.91 -53.36 51.91
C LYS A 749 57.15 -52.89 50.48
N ASP A 750 56.72 -53.65 49.47
CA ASP A 750 56.76 -53.23 48.07
C ASP A 750 56.00 -51.91 47.85
N PHE A 751 54.80 -51.80 48.43
CA PHE A 751 54.00 -50.57 48.36
C PHE A 751 54.66 -49.39 49.09
N LEU A 752 55.15 -49.61 50.32
CA LEU A 752 55.78 -48.56 51.13
C LEU A 752 57.11 -48.08 50.54
N THR A 753 57.88 -48.97 49.89
CA THR A 753 59.18 -48.63 49.28
C THR A 753 59.01 -47.87 47.98
N ASP A 754 58.03 -48.26 47.14
CA ASP A 754 57.98 -47.85 45.73
C ASP A 754 56.55 -47.68 45.21
N GLY A 755 55.68 -48.68 45.45
CA GLY A 755 54.33 -48.73 44.86
C GLY A 755 53.46 -47.50 45.12
N GLN A 756 53.57 -46.87 46.29
CA GLN A 756 52.87 -45.61 46.60
C GLN A 756 53.23 -44.46 45.64
N PHE A 757 54.51 -44.36 45.25
CA PHE A 757 55.01 -43.24 44.43
C PHE A 757 54.67 -43.43 42.96
N ARG A 758 54.73 -44.68 42.45
CA ARG A 758 54.25 -45.01 41.10
C ARG A 758 52.76 -44.67 40.94
N ALA A 759 51.96 -45.05 41.94
CA ALA A 759 50.53 -44.77 41.96
C ALA A 759 50.23 -43.26 42.04
N GLN A 760 50.93 -42.52 42.92
CA GLN A 760 50.79 -41.06 43.03
C GLN A 760 51.14 -40.33 41.72
N ARG A 761 52.10 -40.86 40.94
CA ARG A 761 52.41 -40.32 39.61
C ARG A 761 51.23 -40.49 38.63
N ARG A 762 50.60 -41.68 38.60
CA ARG A 762 49.42 -41.95 37.76
C ARG A 762 48.21 -41.09 38.17
N ASP A 763 48.00 -40.83 39.46
CA ASP A 763 46.99 -39.88 39.94
C ASP A 763 47.23 -38.46 39.36
N ALA A 764 48.47 -37.97 39.38
CA ALA A 764 48.84 -36.64 38.87
C ALA A 764 48.72 -36.53 37.34
N GLU A 765 49.13 -37.56 36.60
CA GLU A 765 48.95 -37.66 35.15
C GLU A 765 47.47 -37.65 34.77
N THR A 766 46.64 -38.37 35.53
CA THR A 766 45.18 -38.44 35.33
C THR A 766 44.53 -37.07 35.58
N ALA A 767 44.89 -36.38 36.67
CA ALA A 767 44.42 -35.03 36.95
C ALA A 767 44.81 -34.03 35.84
N THR A 768 46.03 -34.13 35.31
CA THR A 768 46.54 -33.27 34.23
C THR A 768 45.76 -33.50 32.93
N HIS A 769 45.48 -34.76 32.59
CA HIS A 769 44.67 -35.13 31.43
C HIS A 769 43.24 -34.61 31.54
N ILE A 770 42.58 -34.80 32.69
CA ILE A 770 41.22 -34.30 32.95
C ILE A 770 41.15 -32.77 32.83
N ALA A 771 42.16 -32.04 33.34
CA ALA A 771 42.22 -30.59 33.20
C ALA A 771 42.31 -30.13 31.73
N ARG A 772 43.12 -30.82 30.90
CA ARG A 772 43.22 -30.57 29.46
C ARG A 772 41.90 -30.84 28.74
N VAL A 773 41.28 -31.98 29.03
CA VAL A 773 40.00 -32.42 28.45
C VAL A 773 38.88 -31.42 28.76
N ARG A 774 38.76 -30.98 30.02
CA ARG A 774 37.76 -29.97 30.43
C ARG A 774 37.98 -28.60 29.81
N GLY A 775 39.23 -28.27 29.45
CA GLY A 775 39.55 -27.10 28.62
C GLY A 775 38.88 -27.16 27.24
N LEU A 776 38.98 -28.29 26.54
CA LEU A 776 38.33 -28.51 25.24
C LEU A 776 36.81 -28.44 25.35
N VAL A 777 36.21 -29.11 26.33
CA VAL A 777 34.75 -29.08 26.57
C VAL A 777 34.26 -27.65 26.84
N SER A 778 35.00 -26.89 27.66
CA SER A 778 34.70 -25.48 27.95
C SER A 778 34.78 -24.60 26.69
N GLU A 779 35.69 -24.90 25.77
CA GLU A 779 35.79 -24.17 24.51
C GLU A 779 34.66 -24.49 23.53
N ALA A 780 34.25 -25.77 23.40
CA ALA A 780 33.06 -26.13 22.62
C ALA A 780 31.79 -25.44 23.15
N LEU A 781 31.60 -25.45 24.48
CA LEU A 781 30.48 -24.76 25.15
C LEU A 781 30.51 -23.24 24.92
N ARG A 782 31.70 -22.62 24.86
CA ARG A 782 31.85 -21.20 24.49
C ARG A 782 31.41 -20.95 23.04
N TYR A 783 31.87 -21.74 22.08
CA TYR A 783 31.45 -21.60 20.68
C TYR A 783 29.93 -21.78 20.50
N ALA A 784 29.32 -22.76 21.20
CA ALA A 784 27.86 -22.91 21.24
C ALA A 784 27.16 -21.66 21.81
N ALA A 785 27.65 -21.10 22.92
CA ALA A 785 27.07 -19.90 23.54
C ALA A 785 27.21 -18.65 22.65
N ASP A 786 28.35 -18.46 22.00
CA ASP A 786 28.58 -17.40 21.00
C ASP A 786 27.59 -17.54 19.83
N ALA A 787 27.49 -18.74 19.23
CA ALA A 787 26.56 -19.03 18.14
C ALA A 787 25.09 -18.80 18.55
N ARG A 788 24.71 -19.21 19.77
CA ARG A 788 23.36 -19.03 20.32
C ARG A 788 22.99 -17.56 20.55
N ARG A 789 23.96 -16.69 20.87
CA ARG A 789 23.77 -15.22 20.92
C ARG A 789 23.54 -14.67 19.52
N ASP A 790 24.39 -15.06 18.58
CA ASP A 790 24.39 -14.46 17.24
C ASP A 790 23.12 -14.85 16.46
N ALA A 791 22.69 -16.12 16.55
CA ALA A 791 21.38 -16.55 16.04
C ALA A 791 20.19 -15.79 16.66
N ALA A 792 20.26 -15.39 17.93
CA ALA A 792 19.21 -14.58 18.57
C ALA A 792 19.20 -13.13 18.04
N GLU A 793 20.37 -12.55 17.78
CA GLU A 793 20.51 -11.26 17.11
C GLU A 793 20.00 -11.33 15.66
N ALA A 794 20.30 -12.40 14.92
CA ALA A 794 19.78 -12.65 13.57
C ALA A 794 18.24 -12.67 13.56
N GLN A 795 17.61 -13.39 14.50
CA GLN A 795 16.15 -13.41 14.64
C GLN A 795 15.56 -12.03 15.01
N ARG A 796 16.28 -11.25 15.84
CA ARG A 796 15.90 -9.88 16.20
C ARG A 796 15.90 -8.95 14.97
N VAL A 797 16.96 -8.96 14.15
CA VAL A 797 17.00 -8.13 12.94
C VAL A 797 16.04 -8.63 11.86
N ALA A 798 15.82 -9.94 11.72
CA ALA A 798 14.78 -10.46 10.85
C ALA A 798 13.37 -10.00 11.26
N ALA A 799 13.09 -9.84 12.56
CA ALA A 799 11.84 -9.23 13.03
C ALA A 799 11.73 -7.74 12.66
N VAL A 800 12.83 -6.97 12.73
CA VAL A 800 12.88 -5.58 12.25
C VAL A 800 12.61 -5.52 10.74
N ALA A 801 13.23 -6.40 9.95
CA ALA A 801 13.03 -6.49 8.51
C ALA A 801 11.56 -6.80 8.15
N ARG A 802 10.94 -7.78 8.83
CA ARG A 802 9.52 -8.12 8.65
C ARG A 802 8.60 -6.94 8.98
N LYS A 803 8.89 -6.16 10.03
CA LYS A 803 8.16 -4.92 10.32
C LYS A 803 8.36 -3.87 9.22
N ALA A 804 9.59 -3.67 8.74
CA ALA A 804 9.87 -2.71 7.68
C ALA A 804 9.08 -3.03 6.40
N ALA A 805 8.98 -4.30 6.01
CA ALA A 805 8.14 -4.73 4.88
C ALA A 805 6.63 -4.43 5.09
N GLN A 806 6.11 -4.60 6.32
CA GLN A 806 4.72 -4.25 6.66
C GLN A 806 4.48 -2.74 6.60
N ASP A 807 5.40 -1.94 7.15
CA ASP A 807 5.34 -0.48 7.06
C ASP A 807 5.43 -0.01 5.59
N ALA A 808 6.28 -0.64 4.76
CA ALA A 808 6.41 -0.35 3.33
C ALA A 808 5.13 -0.65 2.54
N ALA A 809 4.51 -1.81 2.76
CA ALA A 809 3.24 -2.18 2.12
C ALA A 809 2.11 -1.18 2.43
N ARG A 810 2.04 -0.70 3.69
CA ARG A 810 1.09 0.36 4.08
C ARG A 810 1.37 1.69 3.37
N TYR A 811 2.65 2.04 3.13
CA TYR A 811 2.97 3.24 2.35
C TYR A 811 2.57 3.09 0.87
N ALA A 812 2.74 1.91 0.26
CA ALA A 812 2.25 1.63 -1.09
C ALA A 812 0.72 1.77 -1.21
N GLU A 813 -0.04 1.23 -0.24
CA GLU A 813 -1.50 1.38 -0.17
C GLU A 813 -1.93 2.86 -0.03
N GLN A 814 -1.22 3.64 0.79
CA GLN A 814 -1.44 5.08 0.93
C GLN A 814 -1.13 5.84 -0.38
N ALA A 815 -0.08 5.45 -1.10
CA ALA A 815 0.29 6.05 -2.38
C ALA A 815 -0.74 5.75 -3.47
N ALA A 816 -1.19 4.49 -3.58
CA ALA A 816 -2.25 4.09 -4.52
C ALA A 816 -3.59 4.80 -4.22
N THR A 817 -3.92 4.97 -2.94
CA THR A 817 -5.09 5.76 -2.50
C THR A 817 -4.98 7.22 -2.93
N ALA A 818 -3.78 7.82 -2.80
CA ALA A 818 -3.52 9.18 -3.24
C ALA A 818 -3.64 9.31 -4.77
N ALA A 819 -2.99 8.44 -5.55
CA ALA A 819 -3.09 8.41 -7.01
C ALA A 819 -4.54 8.29 -7.51
N SER A 820 -5.36 7.45 -6.87
CA SER A 820 -6.79 7.32 -7.17
C SER A 820 -7.56 8.63 -6.95
N GLN A 821 -7.27 9.35 -5.85
CA GLN A 821 -7.86 10.67 -5.60
C GLN A 821 -7.37 11.72 -6.62
N ALA A 822 -6.09 11.68 -7.01
CA ALA A 822 -5.51 12.58 -8.01
C ALA A 822 -6.19 12.42 -9.38
N ALA A 823 -6.42 11.18 -9.82
CA ALA A 823 -7.19 10.87 -11.03
C ALA A 823 -8.63 11.42 -10.94
N GLY A 824 -9.29 11.26 -9.79
CA GLY A 824 -10.61 11.85 -9.54
C GLY A 824 -10.63 13.39 -9.65
N TYR A 825 -9.57 14.08 -9.22
CA TYR A 825 -9.43 15.53 -9.40
C TYR A 825 -9.14 15.92 -10.86
N ALA A 826 -8.31 15.15 -11.58
CA ALA A 826 -8.08 15.34 -13.02
C ALA A 826 -9.39 15.23 -13.82
N ASP A 827 -10.27 14.28 -13.46
CA ASP A 827 -11.59 14.14 -14.08
C ASP A 827 -12.53 15.33 -13.78
N GLN A 828 -12.57 15.81 -12.54
CA GLN A 828 -13.32 17.02 -12.20
C GLN A 828 -12.82 18.26 -12.97
N ALA A 829 -11.49 18.36 -13.18
CA ALA A 829 -10.89 19.41 -13.98
C ALA A 829 -11.25 19.28 -15.48
N ARG A 830 -11.22 18.05 -16.02
CA ARG A 830 -11.62 17.71 -17.39
C ARG A 830 -13.08 18.06 -17.67
N THR A 831 -14.01 17.70 -16.78
CA THR A 831 -15.42 18.10 -16.87
C THR A 831 -15.59 19.62 -16.79
N SER A 832 -14.85 20.29 -15.90
CA SER A 832 -14.87 21.76 -15.80
C SER A 832 -14.43 22.43 -17.11
N ALA A 833 -13.36 21.93 -17.74
CA ALA A 833 -12.88 22.44 -19.03
C ALA A 833 -13.92 22.24 -20.16
N GLN A 834 -14.61 21.10 -20.19
CA GLN A 834 -15.69 20.82 -21.15
C GLN A 834 -16.87 21.80 -20.98
N GLN A 835 -17.30 22.05 -19.73
CA GLN A 835 -18.35 23.04 -19.42
C GLN A 835 -17.95 24.47 -19.82
N ALA A 836 -16.68 24.83 -19.59
CA ALA A 836 -16.13 26.13 -19.98
C ALA A 836 -16.10 26.30 -21.51
N ALA A 837 -15.73 25.26 -22.25
CA ALA A 837 -15.74 25.25 -23.72
C ALA A 837 -17.17 25.39 -24.27
N ALA A 838 -18.14 24.66 -23.73
CA ALA A 838 -19.55 24.79 -24.09
C ALA A 838 -20.07 26.22 -23.84
N SER A 839 -19.71 26.83 -22.71
CA SER A 839 -20.03 28.23 -22.40
C SER A 839 -19.45 29.20 -23.43
N ALA A 840 -18.19 29.01 -23.85
CA ALA A 840 -17.55 29.83 -24.87
C ALA A 840 -18.24 29.73 -26.25
N VAL A 841 -18.73 28.54 -26.63
CA VAL A 841 -19.52 28.35 -27.87
C VAL A 841 -20.86 29.09 -27.78
N GLN A 842 -21.58 28.98 -26.65
CA GLN A 842 -22.83 29.72 -26.42
C GLN A 842 -22.62 31.25 -26.44
N ALA A 843 -21.52 31.72 -25.87
CA ALA A 843 -21.15 33.13 -25.88
C ALA A 843 -20.84 33.63 -27.31
N ALA A 844 -20.12 32.85 -28.11
CA ALA A 844 -19.83 33.17 -29.51
C ALA A 844 -21.10 33.21 -30.39
N ALA A 845 -22.03 32.26 -30.20
CA ALA A 845 -23.33 32.28 -30.86
C ALA A 845 -24.16 33.52 -30.47
N SER A 846 -24.14 33.90 -29.18
CA SER A 846 -24.79 35.12 -28.70
C SER A 846 -24.19 36.38 -29.33
N ALA A 847 -22.87 36.47 -29.44
CA ALA A 847 -22.19 37.57 -30.14
C ALA A 847 -22.57 37.64 -31.62
N GLN A 848 -22.72 36.50 -32.31
CA GLN A 848 -23.21 36.48 -33.70
C GLN A 848 -24.62 37.05 -33.83
N VAL A 849 -25.58 36.57 -33.02
CA VAL A 849 -26.96 37.09 -33.00
C VAL A 849 -26.98 38.61 -32.73
N ALA A 850 -26.09 39.09 -31.86
CA ALA A 850 -25.96 40.52 -31.56
C ALA A 850 -25.43 41.34 -32.76
N ARG A 851 -24.41 40.82 -33.48
CA ARG A 851 -23.88 41.43 -34.72
C ARG A 851 -24.94 41.50 -35.81
N ASP A 852 -25.69 40.42 -36.03
CA ASP A 852 -26.74 40.37 -37.05
C ASP A 852 -27.89 41.34 -36.75
N ALA A 853 -28.28 41.44 -35.47
CA ALA A 853 -29.25 42.43 -35.02
C ALA A 853 -28.75 43.87 -35.23
N ALA A 854 -27.49 44.18 -34.90
CA ALA A 854 -26.90 45.50 -35.16
C ALA A 854 -26.85 45.82 -36.66
N ALA A 855 -26.48 44.86 -37.51
CA ALA A 855 -26.47 45.04 -38.96
C ALA A 855 -27.88 45.28 -39.54
N ALA A 856 -28.91 44.59 -39.02
CA ALA A 856 -30.30 44.86 -39.37
C ALA A 856 -30.74 46.28 -38.95
N ALA A 857 -30.44 46.67 -37.71
CA ALA A 857 -30.80 47.99 -37.18
C ALA A 857 -30.18 49.14 -38.00
N GLN A 858 -28.94 48.98 -38.48
CA GLN A 858 -28.28 49.95 -39.35
C GLN A 858 -28.96 50.06 -40.73
N ARG A 859 -29.37 48.94 -41.34
CA ARG A 859 -30.16 48.95 -42.60
C ARG A 859 -31.49 49.68 -42.42
N ASP A 860 -32.18 49.42 -41.31
CA ASP A 860 -33.44 50.10 -40.97
C ASP A 860 -33.25 51.61 -40.75
N ALA A 861 -32.20 52.02 -40.03
CA ALA A 861 -31.88 53.44 -39.84
C ALA A 861 -31.58 54.16 -41.17
N GLN A 862 -30.89 53.51 -42.10
CA GLN A 862 -30.67 54.04 -43.45
C GLN A 862 -31.98 54.14 -44.26
N ALA A 863 -32.88 53.16 -44.16
CA ALA A 863 -34.18 53.20 -44.81
C ALA A 863 -35.07 54.32 -44.25
N ALA A 864 -35.04 54.53 -42.92
CA ALA A 864 -35.74 55.61 -42.25
C ALA A 864 -35.23 56.99 -42.71
N ALA A 865 -33.91 57.16 -42.83
CA ALA A 865 -33.30 58.39 -43.32
C ALA A 865 -33.67 58.70 -44.79
N ARG A 866 -33.68 57.69 -45.67
CA ARG A 866 -34.18 57.84 -47.05
C ARG A 866 -35.65 58.27 -47.09
N SER A 867 -36.48 57.69 -46.23
CA SER A 867 -37.90 58.07 -46.12
C SER A 867 -38.07 59.52 -45.65
N ALA A 868 -37.30 59.96 -44.64
CA ALA A 868 -37.31 61.35 -44.18
C ALA A 868 -36.94 62.34 -45.30
N ALA A 869 -35.88 62.07 -46.07
CA ALA A 869 -35.50 62.89 -47.21
C ALA A 869 -36.59 62.94 -48.31
N THR A 870 -37.28 61.83 -48.57
CA THR A 870 -38.45 61.79 -49.47
C THR A 870 -39.61 62.65 -48.95
N ALA A 871 -39.83 62.66 -47.64
CA ALA A 871 -40.88 63.46 -46.99
C ALA A 871 -40.57 64.97 -47.05
N ASP A 872 -39.35 65.37 -46.73
CA ASP A 872 -38.90 66.77 -46.82
C ASP A 872 -38.97 67.28 -48.28
N ALA A 873 -38.55 66.46 -49.25
CA ALA A 873 -38.68 66.79 -50.67
C ALA A 873 -40.14 66.92 -51.13
N ALA A 874 -41.08 66.19 -50.51
CA ALA A 874 -42.50 66.34 -50.76
C ALA A 874 -43.07 67.63 -50.15
N ALA A 875 -42.70 67.95 -48.90
CA ALA A 875 -43.08 69.21 -48.25
C ALA A 875 -42.60 70.44 -49.04
N ALA A 876 -41.38 70.42 -49.57
CA ALA A 876 -40.85 71.48 -50.44
C ALA A 876 -41.68 71.67 -51.73
N ARG A 877 -42.09 70.57 -52.39
CA ARG A 877 -43.00 70.64 -53.55
C ARG A 877 -44.37 71.20 -53.16
N ALA A 878 -44.93 70.76 -52.03
CA ALA A 878 -46.22 71.22 -51.53
C ALA A 878 -46.22 72.73 -51.24
N ALA A 879 -45.15 73.26 -50.64
CA ALA A 879 -44.96 74.69 -50.40
C ALA A 879 -44.83 75.49 -51.71
N SER A 880 -44.07 74.99 -52.69
CA SER A 880 -43.96 75.61 -54.02
C SER A 880 -45.31 75.70 -54.74
N TYR A 881 -46.15 74.66 -54.66
CA TYR A 881 -47.50 74.69 -55.19
C TYR A 881 -48.41 75.69 -54.47
N ALA A 882 -48.35 75.77 -53.13
CA ALA A 882 -49.13 76.74 -52.35
C ALA A 882 -48.78 78.19 -52.70
N ASP A 883 -47.48 78.50 -52.77
CA ASP A 883 -46.95 79.81 -53.15
C ASP A 883 -47.31 80.20 -54.60
N ALA A 884 -47.24 79.24 -55.53
CA ALA A 884 -47.72 79.42 -56.90
C ALA A 884 -49.24 79.69 -56.96
N ALA A 885 -50.04 79.00 -56.15
CA ALA A 885 -51.49 79.20 -56.08
C ALA A 885 -51.86 80.59 -55.53
N GLN A 886 -51.14 81.07 -54.50
CA GLN A 886 -51.36 82.41 -53.93
C GLN A 886 -51.01 83.51 -54.95
N ARG A 887 -49.95 83.35 -55.77
CA ARG A 887 -49.67 84.25 -56.89
C ARG A 887 -50.81 84.28 -57.93
N ALA A 888 -51.36 83.12 -58.28
CA ALA A 888 -52.52 83.05 -59.19
C ALA A 888 -53.76 83.78 -58.61
N ALA A 889 -54.06 83.58 -57.32
CA ALA A 889 -55.16 84.28 -56.65
C ALA A 889 -54.97 85.81 -56.64
N ALA A 890 -53.75 86.29 -56.40
CA ALA A 890 -53.43 87.72 -56.46
C ALA A 890 -53.60 88.30 -57.88
N GLN A 891 -53.17 87.57 -58.91
CA GLN A 891 -53.37 87.95 -60.32
C GLN A 891 -54.85 88.01 -60.68
N ALA A 892 -55.63 86.99 -60.30
CA ALA A 892 -57.08 86.95 -60.52
C ALA A 892 -57.79 88.18 -59.93
N ARG A 893 -57.43 88.56 -58.70
CA ARG A 893 -57.96 89.74 -58.01
C ARG A 893 -57.56 91.05 -58.71
N ALA A 894 -56.35 91.15 -59.23
CA ALA A 894 -55.93 92.32 -60.01
C ALA A 894 -56.74 92.46 -61.31
N SER A 895 -56.99 91.35 -62.01
CA SER A 895 -57.86 91.34 -63.20
C SER A 895 -59.31 91.74 -62.87
N ALA A 896 -59.88 91.23 -61.78
CA ALA A 896 -61.22 91.63 -61.33
C ALA A 896 -61.34 93.14 -61.06
N LEU A 897 -60.33 93.74 -60.42
CA LEU A 897 -60.28 95.18 -60.15
C LEU A 897 -60.15 96.00 -61.45
N ALA A 898 -59.33 95.55 -62.40
CA ALA A 898 -59.24 96.18 -63.72
C ALA A 898 -60.57 96.10 -64.50
N ALA A 899 -61.25 94.96 -64.45
CA ALA A 899 -62.56 94.76 -65.07
C ALA A 899 -63.61 95.73 -64.51
N GLY A 900 -63.68 95.86 -63.17
CA GLY A 900 -64.57 96.79 -62.48
C GLY A 900 -64.32 98.26 -62.85
N LYS A 901 -63.06 98.66 -63.04
CA LYS A 901 -62.72 100.02 -63.51
C LYS A 901 -63.22 100.27 -64.92
N SER A 902 -63.04 99.32 -65.85
CA SER A 902 -63.56 99.43 -67.21
C SER A 902 -65.09 99.57 -67.23
N ALA A 903 -65.82 98.84 -66.39
CA ALA A 903 -67.27 98.98 -66.26
C ALA A 903 -67.71 100.38 -65.80
N GLN A 904 -67.00 100.97 -64.83
CA GLN A 904 -67.27 102.33 -64.35
C GLN A 904 -67.00 103.39 -65.43
N GLU A 905 -65.89 103.28 -66.16
CA GLU A 905 -65.57 104.19 -67.26
C GLU A 905 -66.60 104.09 -68.40
N ALA A 906 -67.06 102.88 -68.74
CA ALA A 906 -68.07 102.67 -69.78
C ALA A 906 -69.41 103.34 -69.45
N ALA A 907 -69.85 103.26 -68.19
CA ALA A 907 -71.08 103.89 -67.72
C ALA A 907 -71.00 105.43 -67.77
N ALA A 908 -69.83 106.01 -67.46
CA ALA A 908 -69.60 107.45 -67.59
C ALA A 908 -69.64 107.93 -69.05
N ASP A 909 -69.05 107.16 -69.98
CA ASP A 909 -69.14 107.44 -71.41
C ASP A 909 -70.60 107.36 -71.92
N ALA A 910 -71.40 106.41 -71.44
CA ALA A 910 -72.83 106.31 -71.80
C ALA A 910 -73.67 107.51 -71.33
N LEU A 911 -73.44 108.02 -70.11
CA LEU A 911 -74.15 109.20 -69.59
C LEU A 911 -73.85 110.46 -70.41
N ALA A 912 -72.58 110.68 -70.78
CA ALA A 912 -72.17 111.82 -71.60
C ALA A 912 -72.72 111.77 -73.04
N ALA A 913 -73.15 110.60 -73.51
CA ALA A 913 -73.81 110.43 -74.81
C ALA A 913 -75.25 110.97 -74.78
N LEU A 914 -75.99 110.63 -73.73
CA LEU A 914 -77.39 110.99 -73.54
C LEU A 914 -77.59 112.51 -73.41
N ASP A 915 -76.69 113.17 -72.68
CA ASP A 915 -76.74 114.61 -72.39
C ASP A 915 -76.65 115.47 -73.67
N ALA A 916 -75.94 114.99 -74.69
CA ALA A 916 -75.85 115.67 -75.99
C ALA A 916 -77.16 115.62 -76.79
N ALA A 917 -77.94 114.52 -76.68
CA ALA A 917 -79.18 114.34 -77.41
C ALA A 917 -80.32 115.23 -76.88
N VAL A 918 -80.45 115.31 -75.56
CA VAL A 918 -81.49 116.12 -74.87
C VAL A 918 -81.41 117.60 -75.21
N ARG A 919 -80.20 118.11 -75.51
CA ARG A 919 -79.97 119.52 -75.89
C ARG A 919 -80.61 119.90 -77.22
N LEU A 920 -80.47 119.06 -78.26
CA LEU A 920 -80.99 119.31 -79.61
C LEU A 920 -82.53 119.35 -79.67
N GLN A 921 -83.20 118.61 -78.78
CA GLN A 921 -84.66 118.48 -78.80
C GLN A 921 -85.41 119.75 -78.36
N ARG A 922 -84.72 120.74 -77.77
CA ARG A 922 -85.35 121.93 -77.17
C ARG A 922 -85.48 123.14 -78.09
N GLU A 923 -84.90 123.12 -79.29
CA GLU A 923 -84.77 124.30 -80.14
C GLU A 923 -85.92 124.49 -81.17
N GLU A 924 -86.74 123.45 -81.44
CA GLU A 924 -87.64 123.42 -82.61
C GLU A 924 -89.10 123.92 -82.39
N GLN A 925 -89.53 124.31 -81.18
CA GLN A 925 -90.97 124.29 -80.79
C GLN A 925 -91.75 125.64 -80.64
N SER A 926 -91.42 126.76 -81.34
CA SER A 926 -91.89 128.10 -80.87
C SER A 926 -92.56 129.15 -81.81
N ARG A 927 -93.21 128.83 -82.96
CA ARG A 927 -93.98 129.83 -83.77
C ARG A 927 -95.19 129.34 -84.63
N GLY A 928 -96.41 129.87 -84.37
CA GLY A 928 -97.47 130.19 -85.38
C GLY A 928 -98.51 129.11 -85.82
N GLY A 929 -99.74 129.53 -86.20
CA GLY A 929 -100.86 128.75 -86.82
C GLY A 929 -101.56 129.54 -87.95
N PRO A 930 -102.83 129.28 -88.41
CA PRO A 930 -103.90 128.38 -87.89
C PRO A 930 -104.77 127.59 -88.93
N GLU A 931 -105.85 126.93 -88.42
CA GLU A 931 -107.22 126.77 -89.01
C GLU A 931 -107.68 125.52 -89.83
N GLN A 932 -108.79 124.89 -89.36
CA GLN A 932 -109.79 124.00 -90.02
C GLN A 932 -109.38 122.56 -90.51
N SER A 933 -110.28 121.54 -90.62
CA SER A 933 -111.65 121.34 -90.08
C SER A 933 -112.04 119.86 -89.72
N PRO A 934 -112.81 119.00 -90.44
CA PRO A 934 -113.76 118.06 -89.77
C PRO A 934 -113.80 116.57 -90.24
N TRP A 935 -114.45 115.69 -89.45
CA TRP A 935 -115.43 114.64 -89.86
C TRP A 935 -116.04 113.92 -88.62
N GLU A 936 -117.21 113.29 -88.75
CA GLU A 936 -118.10 112.88 -87.64
C GLU A 936 -118.49 111.38 -87.56
N VAL A 937 -118.96 111.03 -86.35
CA VAL A 937 -119.80 109.92 -85.81
C VAL A 937 -121.02 109.48 -86.69
N PRO A 938 -121.95 108.56 -86.29
CA PRO A 938 -121.98 107.50 -85.24
C PRO A 938 -122.61 106.13 -85.66
N VAL A 939 -122.65 105.12 -84.76
CA VAL A 939 -123.79 104.15 -84.57
C VAL A 939 -123.77 103.54 -83.13
N PRO A 940 -124.89 103.05 -82.54
CA PRO A 940 -125.09 103.04 -81.07
C PRO A 940 -125.41 101.66 -80.41
N GLY A 941 -125.43 101.59 -79.06
CA GLY A 941 -125.69 100.31 -78.32
C GLY A 941 -125.98 100.29 -76.79
N GLN A 942 -126.33 101.41 -76.13
CA GLN A 942 -126.78 101.52 -74.71
C GLN A 942 -125.79 101.22 -73.54
N ASP A 943 -125.20 102.31 -73.03
CA ASP A 943 -125.01 102.72 -71.62
C ASP A 943 -124.47 101.73 -70.53
N PRO A 944 -123.13 101.68 -70.36
CA PRO A 944 -122.44 101.32 -69.11
C PRO A 944 -122.36 102.48 -68.06
N PRO A 945 -121.81 102.26 -66.84
CA PRO A 945 -121.82 103.23 -65.73
C PRO A 945 -121.03 104.54 -65.94
N ARG A 946 -121.34 105.55 -65.10
CA ARG A 946 -121.00 106.97 -65.33
C ARG A 946 -119.63 107.48 -64.86
N ASP A 947 -118.86 106.70 -64.12
CA ASP A 947 -117.48 107.07 -63.75
C ASP A 947 -116.51 105.92 -64.08
N PRO A 948 -115.41 106.17 -64.80
CA PRO A 948 -114.39 105.15 -65.07
C PRO A 948 -113.57 104.83 -63.80
N PRO A 949 -113.17 103.56 -63.58
CA PRO A 949 -112.51 103.12 -62.35
C PRO A 949 -111.02 103.51 -62.32
N PHE A 950 -110.73 104.81 -62.21
CA PHE A 950 -109.37 105.34 -62.17
C PHE A 950 -108.83 105.52 -60.73
N ARG A 951 -107.63 105.00 -60.48
CA ARG A 951 -106.87 105.19 -59.24
C ARG A 951 -106.15 106.53 -59.27
N LEU A 952 -106.25 107.28 -58.18
CA LEU A 952 -105.67 108.63 -58.09
C LEU A 952 -104.15 108.64 -58.34
N GLY A 953 -103.42 107.60 -57.89
CA GLY A 953 -101.99 107.45 -58.17
C GLY A 953 -101.69 107.26 -59.66
N ASN A 954 -102.46 106.41 -60.36
CA ASN A 954 -102.30 106.17 -61.80
C ASN A 954 -102.64 107.41 -62.66
N GLN A 955 -103.53 108.28 -62.20
CA GLN A 955 -103.74 109.59 -62.80
C GLN A 955 -102.58 110.56 -62.52
N LEU A 956 -102.23 110.77 -61.23
CA LEU A 956 -101.23 111.77 -60.82
C LEU A 956 -99.81 111.46 -61.31
N LEU A 957 -99.43 110.19 -61.40
CA LEU A 957 -98.11 109.76 -61.86
C LEU A 957 -98.01 109.64 -63.39
N GLY A 958 -99.13 109.86 -64.11
CA GLY A 958 -99.17 109.82 -65.58
C GLY A 958 -99.30 108.42 -66.18
N ASN A 959 -99.49 107.36 -65.38
CA ASN A 959 -99.65 105.98 -65.87
C ASN A 959 -100.88 105.86 -66.79
N ASN A 960 -101.99 106.50 -66.45
CA ASN A 960 -103.19 106.54 -67.31
C ASN A 960 -102.99 107.38 -68.58
N LEU A 961 -102.09 108.37 -68.55
CA LEU A 961 -101.72 109.14 -69.74
C LEU A 961 -100.84 108.31 -70.68
N LEU A 962 -99.90 107.52 -70.14
CA LEU A 962 -99.14 106.54 -70.90
C LEU A 962 -100.06 105.46 -71.49
N ALA A 963 -101.04 104.98 -70.73
CA ALA A 963 -102.01 104.00 -71.20
C ALA A 963 -102.86 104.52 -72.36
N GLN A 964 -103.41 105.74 -72.25
CA GLN A 964 -104.14 106.38 -73.35
C GLN A 964 -103.23 106.64 -74.57
N ALA A 965 -101.96 106.97 -74.36
CA ALA A 965 -100.97 107.07 -75.42
C ALA A 965 -100.67 105.71 -76.08
N ALA A 966 -100.60 104.62 -75.30
CA ALA A 966 -100.41 103.26 -75.79
C ALA A 966 -101.59 102.78 -76.64
N VAL A 967 -102.84 102.95 -76.16
CA VAL A 967 -104.06 102.70 -76.96
C VAL A 967 -104.04 103.53 -78.25
N LYS A 968 -103.66 104.81 -78.18
CA LYS A 968 -103.61 105.68 -79.36
C LYS A 968 -102.49 105.33 -80.35
N LEU A 969 -101.43 104.66 -79.89
CA LEU A 969 -100.28 104.23 -80.69
C LEU A 969 -100.44 102.83 -81.28
N TRP A 970 -101.05 101.92 -80.53
CA TRP A 970 -101.23 100.49 -80.87
C TRP A 970 -102.64 100.16 -81.35
N GLY A 971 -103.56 101.12 -81.32
CA GLY A 971 -104.96 100.94 -81.71
C GLY A 971 -105.82 100.26 -80.64
N GLY A 972 -106.99 99.78 -81.07
CA GLY A 972 -107.99 99.15 -80.23
C GLY A 972 -109.14 100.07 -79.79
N GLN A 973 -110.16 99.47 -79.20
CA GLN A 973 -111.34 100.15 -78.65
C GLN A 973 -111.48 99.82 -77.16
N CYS A 974 -111.90 100.80 -76.36
CA CYS A 974 -111.95 100.68 -74.91
C CYS A 974 -113.36 100.89 -74.34
N PHE A 975 -113.70 100.14 -73.29
CA PHE A 975 -114.90 100.32 -72.48
C PHE A 975 -114.54 100.31 -70.98
N ALA A 976 -115.44 100.82 -70.14
CA ALA A 976 -115.26 100.79 -68.69
C ALA A 976 -115.64 99.41 -68.14
N GLY A 977 -114.65 98.69 -67.57
CA GLY A 977 -114.87 97.48 -66.77
C GLY A 977 -115.14 97.81 -65.29
N GLN A 978 -115.26 96.79 -64.44
CA GLN A 978 -115.58 96.98 -63.01
C GLN A 978 -114.40 97.49 -62.16
N LYS A 979 -113.15 97.21 -62.55
CA LYS A 979 -111.93 97.55 -61.77
C LYS A 979 -110.85 98.30 -62.54
N GLN A 980 -110.99 98.36 -63.87
CA GLN A 980 -110.06 98.96 -64.82
C GLN A 980 -110.81 99.23 -66.13
N MET A 981 -110.28 100.14 -66.95
CA MET A 981 -110.65 100.24 -68.35
C MET A 981 -110.15 98.99 -69.09
N ILE A 982 -110.96 98.50 -70.03
CA ILE A 982 -110.65 97.30 -70.81
C ILE A 982 -110.62 97.72 -72.28
N CYS A 983 -109.46 97.56 -72.91
CA CYS A 983 -109.24 97.83 -74.33
C CYS A 983 -108.96 96.53 -75.08
N TYR A 984 -109.61 96.31 -76.22
CA TYR A 984 -109.43 95.13 -77.07
C TYR A 984 -109.00 95.54 -78.49
N GLY A 985 -108.36 94.63 -79.22
CA GLY A 985 -107.78 94.90 -80.54
C GLY A 985 -106.53 95.81 -80.48
N VAL A 986 -105.80 95.82 -79.37
CA VAL A 986 -104.62 96.67 -79.15
C VAL A 986 -103.36 95.94 -79.63
N GLN A 987 -102.60 96.48 -80.58
CA GLN A 987 -101.38 95.83 -81.09
C GLN A 987 -100.20 95.91 -80.09
N THR A 988 -100.30 95.14 -79.01
CA THR A 988 -99.31 95.03 -77.93
C THR A 988 -97.95 94.54 -78.47
N PRO A 989 -96.80 95.06 -77.96
CA PRO A 989 -95.48 94.75 -78.53
C PRO A 989 -95.04 93.27 -78.49
N ASN A 990 -95.72 92.44 -77.68
CA ASN A 990 -95.42 91.02 -77.49
C ASN A 990 -96.59 90.09 -77.86
N GLY A 991 -97.73 90.62 -78.34
CA GLY A 991 -98.92 89.82 -78.66
C GLY A 991 -99.57 89.15 -77.44
N ARG A 992 -99.43 89.71 -76.23
CA ARG A 992 -100.06 89.23 -75.00
C ARG A 992 -100.84 90.38 -74.32
N PRO A 993 -101.76 90.09 -73.38
CA PRO A 993 -102.35 91.12 -72.54
C PRO A 993 -101.29 91.89 -71.75
N ILE A 994 -101.50 93.20 -71.54
CA ILE A 994 -100.64 94.06 -70.72
C ILE A 994 -101.49 95.12 -70.00
N THR A 995 -101.39 95.24 -68.68
CA THR A 995 -101.90 96.42 -67.95
C THR A 995 -100.90 97.57 -67.93
N ILE A 996 -101.39 98.78 -68.26
CA ILE A 996 -100.69 100.05 -68.04
C ILE A 996 -101.61 100.97 -67.24
N GLY A 997 -101.20 101.35 -66.03
CA GLY A 997 -102.05 102.15 -65.13
C GLY A 997 -103.39 101.44 -64.85
N ASP A 998 -104.51 102.11 -65.07
CA ASP A 998 -105.87 101.57 -64.94
C ASP A 998 -106.45 101.03 -66.27
N TYR A 999 -105.62 100.64 -67.23
CA TYR A 999 -106.04 100.10 -68.52
C TYR A 999 -105.43 98.73 -68.78
N LEU A 1000 -106.27 97.72 -68.96
CA LEU A 1000 -105.90 96.45 -69.59
C LEU A 1000 -105.90 96.61 -71.11
N LEU A 1001 -104.76 96.34 -71.75
CA LEU A 1001 -104.57 96.31 -73.19
C LEU A 1001 -104.57 94.86 -73.66
N TYR A 1002 -105.70 94.39 -74.18
CA TYR A 1002 -105.88 93.04 -74.71
C TYR A 1002 -105.65 93.02 -76.23
N PRO A 1003 -104.86 92.07 -76.77
CA PRO A 1003 -104.47 92.09 -78.18
C PRO A 1003 -105.60 91.73 -79.15
N ASP A 1004 -106.41 90.72 -78.82
CA ASP A 1004 -107.39 90.14 -79.74
C ASP A 1004 -108.77 90.81 -79.63
N SER A 1005 -109.78 90.29 -80.33
CA SER A 1005 -111.11 90.91 -80.40
C SER A 1005 -111.87 90.91 -79.07
N SER A 1006 -112.88 91.77 -78.94
CA SER A 1006 -113.82 91.74 -77.81
C SER A 1006 -114.57 90.41 -77.69
N SER A 1007 -114.84 89.74 -78.80
CA SER A 1007 -115.38 88.38 -78.85
C SER A 1007 -114.43 87.35 -78.26
N GLU A 1008 -113.14 87.42 -78.58
CA GLU A 1008 -112.12 86.50 -78.03
C GLU A 1008 -111.86 86.78 -76.55
N LEU A 1009 -111.81 88.05 -76.13
CA LEU A 1009 -111.74 88.41 -74.70
C LEU A 1009 -112.95 87.88 -73.91
N LEU A 1010 -114.17 88.02 -74.44
CA LEU A 1010 -115.37 87.44 -73.84
C LEU A 1010 -115.32 85.91 -73.82
N GLN A 1011 -114.75 85.26 -74.85
CA GLN A 1011 -114.58 83.81 -74.88
C GLN A 1011 -113.58 83.34 -73.82
N THR A 1012 -112.42 84.00 -73.68
CA THR A 1012 -111.41 83.74 -72.65
C THR A 1012 -112.01 83.90 -71.25
N VAL A 1013 -112.64 85.03 -70.94
CA VAL A 1013 -113.21 85.31 -69.60
C VAL A 1013 -114.32 84.31 -69.24
N ASN A 1014 -115.14 83.87 -70.20
CA ASN A 1014 -116.14 82.82 -69.96
C ASN A 1014 -115.52 81.42 -69.80
N ALA A 1015 -114.45 81.10 -70.53
CA ALA A 1015 -113.72 79.84 -70.38
C ALA A 1015 -113.03 79.74 -69.01
N GLU A 1016 -112.32 80.80 -68.60
CA GLU A 1016 -111.74 80.90 -67.27
C GLU A 1016 -112.82 80.78 -66.18
N ALA A 1017 -113.98 81.44 -66.32
CA ALA A 1017 -115.07 81.34 -65.34
C ALA A 1017 -115.57 79.89 -65.18
N ALA A 1018 -115.61 79.11 -66.27
CA ALA A 1018 -115.95 77.69 -66.24
C ALA A 1018 -114.82 76.83 -65.62
N GLU A 1019 -113.54 77.17 -65.84
CA GLU A 1019 -112.41 76.50 -65.19
C GLU A 1019 -112.34 76.81 -63.69
N ARG A 1020 -112.61 78.05 -63.30
CA ARG A 1020 -112.78 78.46 -61.89
C ARG A 1020 -113.96 77.75 -61.22
N GLU A 1021 -114.96 77.31 -61.98
CA GLU A 1021 -116.06 76.47 -61.49
C GLU A 1021 -115.61 75.00 -61.33
N ALA A 1022 -114.92 74.43 -62.32
CA ALA A 1022 -114.36 73.09 -62.24
C ALA A 1022 -113.37 72.92 -61.06
N LEU A 1023 -112.52 73.92 -60.80
CA LEU A 1023 -111.59 73.92 -59.66
C LEU A 1023 -112.33 73.97 -58.30
N ARG A 1024 -113.41 74.75 -58.19
CA ARG A 1024 -114.27 74.74 -56.99
C ARG A 1024 -114.96 73.39 -56.79
N GLN A 1025 -115.37 72.72 -57.86
CA GLN A 1025 -115.91 71.35 -57.80
C GLN A 1025 -114.85 70.30 -57.45
N ALA A 1026 -113.57 70.54 -57.80
CA ALA A 1026 -112.43 69.74 -57.37
C ALA A 1026 -111.97 70.02 -55.91
N GLY A 1027 -112.63 70.92 -55.19
CA GLY A 1027 -112.27 71.30 -53.82
C GLY A 1027 -111.05 72.22 -53.70
N VAL A 1028 -110.56 72.76 -54.82
CA VAL A 1028 -109.46 73.75 -54.86
C VAL A 1028 -110.05 75.14 -54.68
N ASP A 1029 -109.35 76.02 -53.94
CA ASP A 1029 -109.73 77.43 -53.87
C ASP A 1029 -109.43 78.13 -55.21
N ALA A 1030 -110.42 78.13 -56.12
CA ALA A 1030 -110.33 78.86 -57.38
C ALA A 1030 -110.26 80.40 -57.21
N GLY A 1031 -110.53 80.93 -56.00
CA GLY A 1031 -110.26 82.32 -55.66
C GLY A 1031 -108.76 82.64 -55.57
N THR A 1032 -107.92 81.62 -55.35
CA THR A 1032 -106.46 81.70 -55.28
C THR A 1032 -105.76 81.03 -56.46
N TYR A 1033 -106.25 79.87 -56.92
CA TYR A 1033 -105.55 78.97 -57.86
C TYR A 1033 -106.18 78.83 -59.25
N GLY A 1034 -107.32 79.49 -59.51
CA GLY A 1034 -107.94 79.49 -60.84
C GLY A 1034 -107.46 80.67 -61.69
N PRO A 1035 -107.31 80.49 -63.03
CA PRO A 1035 -106.98 81.60 -63.91
C PRO A 1035 -108.07 82.67 -63.83
N ASP A 1036 -107.67 83.93 -63.70
CA ASP A 1036 -108.57 85.10 -63.64
C ASP A 1036 -107.84 86.33 -64.18
N LEU A 1037 -107.75 86.43 -65.51
CA LEU A 1037 -106.95 87.45 -66.19
C LEU A 1037 -107.36 88.86 -65.76
N LEU A 1038 -108.67 89.13 -65.65
CA LEU A 1038 -109.18 90.45 -65.28
C LEU A 1038 -108.83 90.84 -63.84
N GLU A 1039 -108.73 89.88 -62.91
CA GLU A 1039 -108.29 90.13 -61.53
C GLU A 1039 -106.77 90.24 -61.43
N HIS A 1040 -106.00 89.40 -62.13
CA HIS A 1040 -104.53 89.44 -62.16
C HIS A 1040 -104.02 90.77 -62.73
N GLU A 1041 -104.54 91.18 -63.87
CA GLU A 1041 -104.22 92.46 -64.52
C GLU A 1041 -104.61 93.66 -63.63
N ALA A 1042 -105.76 93.58 -62.94
CA ALA A 1042 -106.17 94.60 -61.96
C ALA A 1042 -105.23 94.69 -60.74
N ARG A 1043 -104.47 93.63 -60.40
CA ARG A 1043 -103.41 93.70 -59.37
C ARG A 1043 -102.21 94.49 -59.86
N HIS A 1044 -101.77 94.30 -61.10
CA HIS A 1044 -100.74 95.16 -61.68
C HIS A 1044 -101.21 96.62 -61.72
N SER A 1045 -102.49 96.88 -62.00
CA SER A 1045 -103.07 98.22 -61.87
C SER A 1045 -102.95 98.83 -60.47
N ASP A 1046 -103.18 98.04 -59.41
CA ASP A 1046 -102.91 98.44 -58.02
C ASP A 1046 -101.43 98.71 -57.77
N GLN A 1047 -100.51 97.92 -58.36
CA GLN A 1047 -99.06 98.11 -58.23
C GLN A 1047 -98.57 99.38 -58.92
N TRP A 1048 -99.02 99.65 -60.17
CA TRP A 1048 -98.66 100.83 -60.96
C TRP A 1048 -98.90 102.13 -60.18
N GLN A 1049 -99.97 102.22 -59.37
CA GLN A 1049 -100.38 103.49 -58.74
C GLN A 1049 -99.36 104.09 -57.77
N HIS A 1050 -98.35 103.32 -57.35
CA HIS A 1050 -97.29 103.74 -56.43
C HIS A 1050 -96.00 104.19 -57.14
N PHE A 1051 -95.90 104.01 -58.46
CA PHE A 1051 -94.67 104.25 -59.23
C PHE A 1051 -94.95 105.05 -60.50
N SER A 1052 -94.04 105.96 -60.84
CA SER A 1052 -94.08 106.65 -62.14
C SER A 1052 -93.72 105.68 -63.27
N PRO A 1053 -94.14 105.93 -64.53
CA PRO A 1053 -94.07 104.90 -65.56
C PRO A 1053 -92.65 104.35 -65.84
N PRO A 1054 -91.59 105.19 -65.91
CA PRO A 1054 -90.23 104.69 -66.06
C PRO A 1054 -89.78 103.83 -64.88
N ASN A 1055 -90.17 104.18 -63.65
CA ASN A 1055 -89.78 103.47 -62.44
C ASN A 1055 -90.48 102.11 -62.34
N PHE A 1056 -91.77 102.04 -62.66
CA PHE A 1056 -92.51 100.77 -62.67
C PHE A 1056 -91.92 99.81 -63.70
N LEU A 1057 -91.80 100.25 -64.96
CA LEU A 1057 -91.26 99.41 -66.03
C LEU A 1057 -89.81 98.98 -65.77
N ALA A 1058 -88.97 99.87 -65.22
CA ALA A 1058 -87.59 99.51 -64.87
C ALA A 1058 -87.53 98.44 -63.76
N LEU A 1059 -88.35 98.57 -62.71
CA LEU A 1059 -88.39 97.60 -61.61
C LEU A 1059 -89.03 96.27 -62.02
N TYR A 1060 -90.09 96.32 -62.84
CA TYR A 1060 -90.79 95.17 -63.38
C TYR A 1060 -89.87 94.35 -64.30
N PHE A 1061 -89.31 94.96 -65.36
CA PHE A 1061 -88.40 94.25 -66.26
C PHE A 1061 -87.08 93.83 -65.61
N SER A 1062 -86.62 94.53 -64.55
CA SER A 1062 -85.49 94.04 -63.74
C SER A 1062 -85.86 92.78 -62.96
N GLY A 1063 -87.09 92.71 -62.44
CA GLY A 1063 -87.65 91.51 -61.82
C GLY A 1063 -87.80 90.35 -62.83
N THR A 1064 -88.30 90.63 -64.03
CA THR A 1064 -88.40 89.68 -65.15
C THR A 1064 -87.02 89.13 -65.54
N ALA A 1065 -86.03 90.01 -65.76
CA ALA A 1065 -84.68 89.61 -66.16
C ALA A 1065 -83.96 88.81 -65.06
N LEU A 1066 -84.17 89.17 -63.78
CA LEU A 1066 -83.68 88.41 -62.64
C LEU A 1066 -84.36 87.04 -62.54
N SER A 1067 -85.67 86.98 -62.74
CA SER A 1067 -86.44 85.72 -62.80
C SER A 1067 -85.91 84.81 -63.89
N TYR A 1068 -85.76 85.33 -65.11
CA TYR A 1068 -85.29 84.56 -66.27
C TYR A 1068 -83.85 84.05 -66.06
N LEU A 1069 -82.98 84.84 -65.40
CA LEU A 1069 -81.62 84.42 -65.02
C LEU A 1069 -81.58 83.36 -63.91
N LEU A 1070 -82.55 83.35 -62.98
CA LEU A 1070 -82.57 82.42 -61.84
C LEU A 1070 -83.35 81.12 -62.12
N THR A 1071 -84.35 81.18 -62.99
CA THR A 1071 -85.37 80.11 -63.17
C THR A 1071 -85.55 79.67 -64.62
N GLY A 1072 -85.17 80.51 -65.59
CA GLY A 1072 -85.44 80.30 -67.01
C GLY A 1072 -86.83 80.79 -67.47
N THR A 1073 -87.62 81.42 -66.60
CA THR A 1073 -88.93 82.00 -66.94
C THR A 1073 -89.08 83.44 -66.46
N ASP A 1074 -89.97 84.19 -67.11
CA ASP A 1074 -90.22 85.62 -66.83
C ASP A 1074 -90.84 85.90 -65.45
N GLY A 1075 -91.40 84.89 -64.77
CA GLY A 1075 -92.26 85.07 -63.59
C GLY A 1075 -91.85 84.37 -62.29
N ASP A 1076 -91.24 83.17 -62.34
CA ASP A 1076 -91.11 82.28 -61.17
C ASP A 1076 -90.30 82.85 -59.98
N ALA A 1077 -89.47 83.85 -60.22
CA ALA A 1077 -88.78 84.63 -59.20
C ALA A 1077 -88.91 86.15 -59.40
N ASN A 1078 -89.91 86.61 -60.15
CA ASN A 1078 -90.22 88.03 -60.33
C ASN A 1078 -91.13 88.53 -59.19
N PRO A 1079 -90.70 89.47 -58.33
CA PRO A 1079 -91.49 89.94 -57.18
C PRO A 1079 -92.86 90.54 -57.57
N TRP A 1080 -92.98 91.10 -58.78
CA TRP A 1080 -94.21 91.76 -59.25
C TRP A 1080 -95.29 90.74 -59.66
N GLU A 1081 -94.90 89.63 -60.31
CA GLU A 1081 -95.78 88.49 -60.61
C GLU A 1081 -96.25 87.80 -59.34
N ILE A 1082 -95.31 87.54 -58.43
CA ILE A 1082 -95.61 86.97 -57.11
C ILE A 1082 -96.61 87.87 -56.35
N GLY A 1083 -96.46 89.20 -56.46
CA GLY A 1083 -97.39 90.19 -55.91
C GLY A 1083 -98.75 90.31 -56.62
N ALA A 1084 -98.87 89.83 -57.86
CA ALA A 1084 -100.13 89.79 -58.64
C ALA A 1084 -100.84 88.42 -58.60
N ASN A 1085 -100.29 87.47 -57.83
CA ASN A 1085 -100.63 86.05 -57.79
C ASN A 1085 -100.42 85.34 -59.16
N PRO A 1086 -99.30 84.59 -59.33
CA PRO A 1086 -98.94 83.98 -60.61
C PRO A 1086 -99.85 82.81 -61.02
N TRP A 1087 -100.60 82.21 -60.07
CA TRP A 1087 -101.63 81.22 -60.40
C TRP A 1087 -102.78 81.84 -61.22
N LYS A 1088 -103.09 83.14 -61.03
CA LYS A 1088 -104.19 83.82 -61.73
C LYS A 1088 -103.85 84.24 -63.15
N GLY A 1089 -102.59 84.60 -63.41
CA GLY A 1089 -102.08 84.90 -64.76
C GLY A 1089 -101.76 83.65 -65.60
N GLY A 1090 -101.98 82.45 -65.08
CA GLY A 1090 -101.67 81.20 -65.76
C GLY A 1090 -100.17 80.89 -65.88
N TYR A 1091 -99.32 81.53 -65.06
CA TYR A 1091 -97.87 81.28 -65.06
C TYR A 1091 -97.52 79.96 -64.35
N TRP A 1092 -98.26 79.59 -63.31
CA TRP A 1092 -98.05 78.36 -62.53
C TRP A 1092 -99.26 77.41 -62.64
N GLU A 1093 -99.01 76.10 -62.75
CA GLU A 1093 -100.06 75.05 -62.80
C GLU A 1093 -100.26 74.37 -61.43
N HIS A 1094 -101.48 74.37 -60.90
CA HIS A 1094 -101.79 73.86 -59.56
C HIS A 1094 -101.24 72.43 -59.31
N GLY A 1095 -100.23 72.35 -58.44
CA GLY A 1095 -99.50 71.10 -58.11
C GLY A 1095 -98.05 71.04 -58.61
N LYS A 1096 -97.55 72.05 -59.33
CA LYS A 1096 -96.15 72.15 -59.80
C LYS A 1096 -95.44 73.40 -59.22
N GLU A 1097 -95.07 73.38 -57.94
CA GLU A 1097 -94.23 74.46 -57.38
C GLU A 1097 -92.76 74.34 -57.87
N PRO A 1098 -92.14 75.40 -58.41
CA PRO A 1098 -90.72 75.39 -58.78
C PRO A 1098 -89.83 75.46 -57.54
N ALA A 1099 -88.72 74.72 -57.55
CA ALA A 1099 -87.85 74.53 -56.38
C ALA A 1099 -87.01 75.77 -56.03
N GLN A 1100 -87.58 76.66 -55.20
CA GLN A 1100 -86.91 77.85 -54.65
C GLN A 1100 -85.58 77.48 -53.94
N PRO A 1101 -84.44 78.07 -54.33
CA PRO A 1101 -83.16 77.86 -53.64
C PRO A 1101 -83.19 78.38 -52.19
N SER A 1102 -82.80 77.53 -51.23
CA SER A 1102 -82.91 77.78 -49.78
C SER A 1102 -81.99 78.88 -49.20
N TRP A 1103 -81.46 79.77 -50.05
CA TRP A 1103 -80.70 80.97 -49.67
C TRP A 1103 -81.42 82.28 -50.02
N LEU A 1104 -82.58 82.23 -50.70
CA LEU A 1104 -83.39 83.41 -51.04
C LEU A 1104 -84.43 83.80 -49.95
N GLU A 1105 -84.80 82.89 -49.06
CA GLU A 1105 -85.73 83.17 -47.95
C GLU A 1105 -85.42 84.45 -47.13
N PRO A 1106 -84.15 84.75 -46.77
CA PRO A 1106 -83.82 85.97 -46.02
C PRO A 1106 -83.96 87.26 -46.84
N VAL A 1107 -83.90 87.18 -48.18
CA VAL A 1107 -83.94 88.34 -49.08
C VAL A 1107 -85.37 88.64 -49.50
N ALA A 1108 -86.16 87.61 -49.84
CA ALA A 1108 -87.58 87.75 -50.18
C ALA A 1108 -88.40 88.38 -49.04
N LYS A 1109 -88.09 88.03 -47.78
CA LYS A 1109 -88.70 88.63 -46.58
C LYS A 1109 -88.25 90.07 -46.30
N CYS A 1110 -87.19 90.55 -46.95
CA CYS A 1110 -86.59 91.87 -46.69
C CYS A 1110 -87.08 92.96 -47.66
N MET A 1111 -87.34 92.63 -48.93
CA MET A 1111 -87.79 93.62 -49.94
C MET A 1111 -89.26 94.06 -49.80
N LEU A 1112 -90.09 93.33 -49.05
CA LEU A 1112 -91.53 93.63 -48.88
C LEU A 1112 -91.90 94.07 -47.45
N GLY A 1113 -90.93 94.48 -46.63
CA GLY A 1113 -91.16 94.76 -45.20
C GLY A 1113 -90.21 95.79 -44.58
N LEU A 1114 -90.35 97.06 -44.99
CA LEU A 1114 -89.88 98.29 -44.32
C LEU A 1114 -88.82 98.15 -43.20
N CYS A 1115 -87.58 97.86 -43.58
CA CYS A 1115 -86.40 98.25 -42.81
C CYS A 1115 -85.83 99.57 -43.38
N TRP A 1116 -85.44 100.48 -42.50
CA TRP A 1116 -84.61 101.67 -42.79
C TRP A 1116 -83.18 101.40 -42.31
#